data_AF-A0A372R7J8-F1
#
_entry.id   AF-A0A372R7J8-F1
#
_cell.length_a   1.000
_cell.length_b   1.000
_cell.length_c   1.000
_cell.angle_alpha   90.00
_cell.angle_beta   90.00
_cell.angle_gamma   90.00
#
_symmetry.space_group_name_H-M   'P 1'
#
loop_
_entity.id
_entity.type
_entity.pdbx_description
1 polymer ?
#
loop_
_entity_poly.entity_id
_entity_poly.type
_entity_poly.pdbx_seq_one_letter_code
_entity_poly.pdbx_strand_id
1 'polypeptide(L)'
;MAFYWRENDIYAKQGERESIIDDWTTFLFDMREPIELPDVQEFARFLINSLGFTENLQDITVHFNDKLVIQLSKKIQGPKFTMEITPEFNRLSSHELFYLSSVDFRDVRLNIERLLVPDTCTGKFNQISPSSIFLNIVSGNLDVRADYEFSAEMKRITKKELPRETTIQMIYARFDEQNSSGNCVSPVFKDLFPYPEQGRIHIGFSTNQTTGCCFHLSTRVIPTVERESIDLLDMTLTEYNSEILCLTGTLCRILYESEMIKINRRSVNTQSLEWLEEWAARALTHFTFNTTTPNEQVGEIIESQFFNCSEEKLAILSTTGVLPIFDVRIPNLEMVGFIKTVPLVPTIIFEQCKTFFKKAQSMKFIRELNFLDVLIELENREFSENEMIELLKWLISYLSKGNIIDASDFERFMEIARIGNDFRPLKTILCFLNPGTIPSSVDVPDFVLPYTISKNLKSQDLIKWFKWSELSLVDWARFISNKPNLETDPTFVEKVYEILAGNFNKFSIDDKRLLCQLFEQKKCIPTKFGMKIPNEAYFEGDLMELFGVRKVVEINLIIDRLTNYDDCDYMQLIKYLASKSNDLKQNDKNMLKSRNIWPKENPGSQQIQHYVISDLHIPLELHRELGLPVIDWKVRWVRDTPEERFLIELGIQQYPTIAKILELAAPTTYSDIRYKALRYFINNFDRKYYRNYYADEINVAFLPCLHDNYAKPLECFINPECTVMSFKVINRDLQNQVGKLGVRQHPNREELLSKLLQNPPRDVVNAEKFFGYLASRQTDFNHSDWNRLVNFNFIPIRNQSNEIILTSPCKCFFKFQDELKDLFLQIDFGEKANRFLQSCGVKDEPSSIEYAELLVKSSHELLKLIGIEKYLNILRKIANGFSNFGNMANKIGLALQMKKAPILVAITKEYREIKFEMKEPNIYRLGMANRIYINDDKIYQGIFNPLTAPEEDNLEIFYKKLGCKSLRDSVNETSMPRGSIRVTDKSKKFQEIIIERASLYYFRYPKGDIKSDEKWLKKLKVREIDYIETSYTLGNTKKTKKNNTSILQDDNKIDSRTLYITSNSTSLDISKHIAKNIYKSHEWKNIFAVNTILTASLLDLKEMGYPVNLILQQVNFKR
;
A
#
# COMPACT_ATOMS: atom_id res chain seq x y z
N MET A 1 -63.79 -12.65 -19.83
CA MET A 1 -63.14 -13.79 -20.54
C MET A 1 -62.93 -14.93 -19.55
N ALA A 2 -62.86 -16.18 -19.99
CA ALA A 2 -62.50 -17.30 -19.12
C ALA A 2 -61.38 -18.09 -19.78
N PHE A 3 -60.28 -18.27 -19.08
CA PHE A 3 -59.19 -19.14 -19.49
C PHE A 3 -59.35 -20.47 -18.78
N TYR A 4 -59.15 -21.54 -19.53
CA TYR A 4 -59.26 -22.89 -18.99
C TYR A 4 -58.16 -23.75 -19.60
N TRP A 5 -57.66 -24.66 -18.79
CA TRP A 5 -56.63 -25.61 -19.20
C TRP A 5 -57.28 -26.77 -19.94
N ARG A 6 -56.71 -27.14 -21.09
CA ARG A 6 -57.00 -28.41 -21.74
C ARG A 6 -55.68 -29.10 -21.99
N GLU A 7 -55.45 -30.18 -21.25
CA GLU A 7 -54.14 -30.82 -21.14
C GLU A 7 -53.07 -29.81 -20.69
N ASN A 8 -52.18 -29.41 -21.61
CA ASN A 8 -51.05 -28.52 -21.37
C ASN A 8 -51.17 -27.15 -22.04
N ASP A 9 -52.28 -26.91 -22.73
CA ASP A 9 -52.51 -25.67 -23.44
C ASP A 9 -53.61 -24.87 -22.74
N ILE A 10 -53.36 -23.56 -22.57
CA ILE A 10 -54.37 -22.61 -22.12
C ILE A 10 -55.25 -22.24 -23.31
N TYR A 11 -56.55 -22.47 -23.16
CA TYR A 11 -57.56 -21.98 -24.09
C TYR A 11 -58.33 -20.83 -23.44
N ALA A 12 -58.82 -19.91 -24.28
CA ALA A 12 -59.66 -18.81 -23.84
C ALA A 12 -61.06 -18.94 -24.45
N LYS A 13 -62.10 -18.76 -23.63
CA LYS A 13 -63.48 -18.60 -24.04
C LYS A 13 -63.93 -17.18 -23.72
N GLN A 14 -64.50 -16.51 -24.70
CA GLN A 14 -65.12 -15.20 -24.52
C GLN A 14 -66.62 -15.40 -24.26
N GLY A 15 -67.16 -14.68 -23.27
CA GLY A 15 -68.60 -14.63 -23.00
C GLY A 15 -69.20 -13.32 -23.51
N GLU A 16 -70.52 -13.26 -23.65
CA GLU A 16 -71.23 -12.02 -23.98
C GLU A 16 -71.18 -11.04 -22.79
N ARG A 17 -70.91 -9.77 -23.07
CA ARG A 17 -70.74 -8.73 -22.03
C ARG A 17 -72.13 -8.28 -21.55
N GLU A 18 -72.55 -8.71 -20.37
CA GLU A 18 -73.90 -8.42 -19.84
C GLU A 18 -74.11 -7.00 -19.29
N SER A 19 -73.10 -6.12 -19.23
CA SER A 19 -73.35 -4.70 -18.92
C SER A 19 -72.23 -3.76 -19.38
N ILE A 20 -72.61 -2.51 -19.67
CA ILE A 20 -71.75 -1.40 -20.13
C ILE A 20 -71.01 -0.72 -18.95
N ILE A 21 -71.24 -1.16 -17.72
CA ILE A 21 -70.99 -0.33 -16.52
C ILE A 21 -69.57 -0.49 -15.95
N ASP A 22 -68.82 -1.53 -16.33
CA ASP A 22 -67.48 -1.78 -15.80
C ASP A 22 -66.39 -1.61 -16.87
N ASP A 23 -65.49 -0.64 -16.65
CA ASP A 23 -64.32 -0.35 -17.51
C ASP A 23 -63.23 -1.43 -17.41
N TRP A 24 -63.42 -2.42 -16.53
CA TRP A 24 -62.47 -3.48 -16.27
C TRP A 24 -62.59 -4.63 -17.27
N THR A 25 -61.44 -5.11 -17.77
CA THR A 25 -61.39 -6.39 -18.48
C THR A 25 -61.32 -7.51 -17.46
N THR A 26 -62.48 -8.06 -17.10
CA THR A 26 -62.54 -9.18 -16.15
C THR A 26 -62.28 -10.50 -16.85
N PHE A 27 -61.38 -11.30 -16.27
CA PHE A 27 -61.19 -12.66 -16.70
C PHE A 27 -61.10 -13.64 -15.53
N LEU A 28 -61.64 -14.85 -15.75
CA LEU A 28 -61.47 -15.98 -14.86
C LEU A 28 -60.27 -16.79 -15.37
N PHE A 29 -59.24 -16.96 -14.54
CA PHE A 29 -58.06 -17.76 -14.85
C PHE A 29 -57.79 -18.68 -13.67
N ASP A 30 -58.27 -19.92 -13.76
CA ASP A 30 -57.95 -20.92 -12.75
C ASP A 30 -56.50 -21.36 -12.93
N MET A 31 -55.69 -21.22 -11.87
CA MET A 31 -54.32 -21.73 -11.87
C MET A 31 -54.37 -23.26 -11.96
N ARG A 32 -53.48 -23.87 -12.77
CA ARG A 32 -53.43 -25.33 -12.94
C ARG A 32 -53.19 -26.06 -11.62
N GLU A 33 -52.35 -25.48 -10.78
CA GLU A 33 -52.11 -25.88 -9.40
C GLU A 33 -52.29 -24.63 -8.51
N PRO A 34 -52.80 -24.77 -7.28
CA PRO A 34 -52.86 -23.66 -6.33
C PRO A 34 -51.45 -23.12 -6.09
N ILE A 35 -51.22 -21.85 -6.45
CA ILE A 35 -49.93 -21.18 -6.20
C ILE A 35 -50.11 -20.25 -5.01
N GLU A 36 -49.11 -20.21 -4.12
CA GLU A 36 -49.03 -19.20 -3.09
C GLU A 36 -48.90 -17.81 -3.73
N LEU A 37 -49.54 -16.81 -3.12
CA LEU A 37 -49.40 -15.43 -3.58
C LEU A 37 -47.92 -15.02 -3.47
N PRO A 38 -47.34 -14.45 -4.54
CA PRO A 38 -45.96 -13.98 -4.48
C PRO A 38 -45.82 -12.90 -3.42
N ASP A 39 -44.64 -12.84 -2.81
CA ASP A 39 -44.32 -11.79 -1.84
C ASP A 39 -44.60 -10.42 -2.45
N VAL A 40 -45.32 -9.56 -1.71
CA VAL A 40 -45.82 -8.27 -2.22
C VAL A 40 -44.65 -7.37 -2.61
N GLN A 41 -43.53 -7.45 -1.91
CA GLN A 41 -42.34 -6.66 -2.19
C GLN A 41 -41.60 -7.17 -3.43
N GLU A 42 -41.46 -8.49 -3.58
CA GLU A 42 -40.92 -9.10 -4.81
C GLU A 42 -41.79 -8.79 -6.04
N PHE A 43 -43.11 -8.85 -5.89
CA PHE A 43 -44.03 -8.52 -6.98
C PHE A 43 -43.98 -7.03 -7.33
N ALA A 44 -43.94 -6.14 -6.34
CA ALA A 44 -43.75 -4.70 -6.57
C ALA A 44 -42.42 -4.40 -7.27
N ARG A 45 -41.35 -5.12 -6.90
CA ARG A 45 -40.03 -5.02 -7.56
C ARG A 45 -40.09 -5.47 -9.02
N PHE A 46 -40.75 -6.59 -9.31
CA PHE A 46 -40.97 -7.03 -10.69
C PHE A 46 -41.74 -5.98 -11.51
N LEU A 47 -42.82 -5.42 -10.95
CA LEU A 47 -43.66 -4.43 -11.62
C LEU A 47 -42.92 -3.12 -11.88
N ILE A 48 -42.16 -2.60 -10.91
CA ILE A 48 -41.39 -1.36 -11.12
C ILE A 48 -40.27 -1.56 -12.14
N ASN A 49 -39.60 -2.72 -12.12
CA ASN A 49 -38.58 -3.07 -13.11
C ASN A 49 -39.20 -3.04 -14.51
N SER A 50 -40.35 -3.67 -14.67
CA SER A 50 -41.10 -3.73 -15.94
C SER A 50 -41.54 -2.34 -16.40
N LEU A 51 -42.05 -1.53 -15.47
CA LEU A 51 -42.47 -0.14 -15.72
C LEU A 51 -41.31 0.73 -16.22
N GLY A 52 -40.08 0.46 -15.78
CA GLY A 52 -38.87 1.12 -16.30
C GLY A 52 -38.73 0.99 -17.82
N PHE A 53 -39.02 -0.18 -18.38
CA PHE A 53 -38.85 -0.50 -19.80
C PHE A 53 -40.09 -0.27 -20.67
N THR A 54 -41.28 -0.02 -20.10
CA THR A 54 -42.49 0.24 -20.87
C THR A 54 -42.55 1.67 -21.38
N GLU A 55 -42.91 1.87 -22.65
CA GLU A 55 -42.96 3.22 -23.21
C GLU A 55 -44.20 4.03 -22.78
N ASN A 56 -45.38 3.41 -22.85
CA ASN A 56 -46.67 4.10 -22.69
C ASN A 56 -47.34 3.90 -21.32
N LEU A 57 -46.93 2.87 -20.56
CA LEU A 57 -47.49 2.58 -19.25
C LEU A 57 -46.96 3.57 -18.22
N GLN A 58 -47.86 4.31 -17.59
CA GLN A 58 -47.51 5.36 -16.61
C GLN A 58 -47.82 4.94 -15.18
N ASP A 59 -48.98 4.33 -14.93
CA ASP A 59 -49.41 3.99 -13.57
C ASP A 59 -49.78 2.51 -13.45
N ILE A 60 -49.43 1.91 -12.30
CA ILE A 60 -49.80 0.54 -11.95
C ILE A 60 -50.36 0.53 -10.53
N THR A 61 -51.60 0.08 -10.38
CA THR A 61 -52.27 -0.14 -9.09
C THR A 61 -52.64 -1.60 -8.93
N VAL A 62 -52.28 -2.21 -7.80
CA VAL A 62 -52.62 -3.60 -7.48
C VAL A 62 -53.54 -3.62 -6.26
N HIS A 63 -54.71 -4.23 -6.43
CA HIS A 63 -55.70 -4.44 -5.38
C HIS A 63 -55.77 -5.92 -5.02
N PHE A 64 -55.76 -6.22 -3.72
CA PHE A 64 -55.97 -7.57 -3.20
C PHE A 64 -57.19 -7.57 -2.27
N ASN A 65 -58.24 -8.32 -2.61
CA ASN A 65 -59.55 -8.25 -1.94
C ASN A 65 -60.01 -6.80 -1.72
N ASP A 66 -60.10 -6.04 -2.83
CA ASP A 66 -60.45 -4.61 -2.89
C ASP A 66 -59.48 -3.63 -2.18
N LYS A 67 -58.47 -4.14 -1.46
CA LYS A 67 -57.48 -3.32 -0.77
C LYS A 67 -56.30 -2.97 -1.68
N LEU A 68 -56.05 -1.68 -1.88
CA LEU A 68 -54.87 -1.19 -2.62
C LEU A 68 -53.57 -1.52 -1.84
N VAL A 69 -52.78 -2.43 -2.40
CA VAL A 69 -51.52 -2.93 -1.80
C VAL A 69 -50.27 -2.36 -2.46
N ILE A 70 -50.30 -2.08 -3.77
CA ILE A 70 -49.18 -1.52 -4.54
C ILE A 70 -49.70 -0.37 -5.41
N GLN A 71 -49.00 0.77 -5.41
CA GLN A 71 -49.23 1.88 -6.32
C GLN A 71 -47.87 2.43 -6.80
N LEU A 72 -47.64 2.31 -8.10
CA LEU A 72 -46.42 2.72 -8.78
C LEU A 72 -46.75 3.73 -9.88
N SER A 73 -45.92 4.75 -10.05
CA SER A 73 -46.06 5.73 -11.13
C SER A 73 -44.75 6.01 -11.86
N LYS A 74 -44.84 6.26 -13.16
CA LYS A 74 -43.76 6.64 -14.08
C LYS A 74 -44.08 7.99 -14.68
N LYS A 75 -43.28 8.99 -14.33
CA LYS A 75 -43.39 10.36 -14.85
C LYS A 75 -42.25 10.60 -15.83
N ILE A 76 -42.59 10.84 -17.10
CA ILE A 76 -41.64 11.26 -18.12
C ILE A 76 -41.47 12.77 -17.98
N GLN A 77 -40.23 13.24 -17.81
CA GLN A 77 -39.92 14.65 -17.62
C GLN A 77 -39.50 15.29 -18.94
N GLY A 78 -40.26 16.31 -19.37
CA GLY A 78 -39.95 17.09 -20.56
C GLY A 78 -40.27 16.37 -21.89
N PRO A 79 -40.15 17.10 -23.02
CA PRO A 79 -40.28 16.52 -24.34
C PRO A 79 -39.10 15.60 -24.66
N LYS A 80 -39.36 14.58 -25.49
CA LYS A 80 -38.34 13.72 -26.09
C LYS A 80 -37.30 14.58 -26.81
N PHE A 81 -36.02 14.47 -26.43
CA PHE A 81 -34.92 15.20 -27.05
C PHE A 81 -34.16 14.27 -27.99
N THR A 82 -34.09 14.59 -29.28
CA THR A 82 -33.26 13.85 -30.22
C THR A 82 -31.85 14.43 -30.21
N MET A 83 -30.88 13.60 -29.84
CA MET A 83 -29.48 13.96 -29.81
C MET A 83 -28.91 13.97 -31.22
N GLU A 84 -28.13 15.00 -31.54
CA GLU A 84 -27.40 15.07 -32.79
C GLU A 84 -26.28 14.03 -32.77
N ILE A 85 -26.34 13.08 -33.72
CA ILE A 85 -25.25 12.14 -33.95
C ILE A 85 -24.27 12.89 -34.86
N THR A 86 -23.01 12.99 -34.46
CA THR A 86 -22.00 13.63 -35.30
C THR A 86 -21.69 12.76 -36.54
N PRO A 87 -21.27 13.34 -37.66
CA PRO A 87 -21.05 12.58 -38.90
C PRO A 87 -19.83 11.64 -38.83
N GLU A 88 -18.93 11.84 -37.88
CA GLU A 88 -17.71 11.03 -37.69
C GLU A 88 -17.99 9.65 -37.07
N PHE A 89 -19.21 9.42 -36.57
CA PHE A 89 -19.63 8.10 -36.07
C PHE A 89 -20.06 7.19 -37.20
N ASN A 90 -19.53 5.96 -37.20
CA ASN A 90 -20.06 4.89 -38.04
C ASN A 90 -21.44 4.45 -37.51
N ARG A 91 -22.47 4.82 -38.27
CA ARG A 91 -23.89 4.49 -37.98
C ARG A 91 -24.31 3.14 -38.54
N LEU A 92 -23.50 2.50 -39.37
CA LEU A 92 -23.75 1.15 -39.87
C LEU A 92 -23.15 0.13 -38.93
N SER A 93 -23.84 -0.99 -38.77
CA SER A 93 -23.27 -2.19 -38.15
C SER A 93 -22.22 -2.83 -39.08
N SER A 94 -21.40 -3.75 -38.57
CA SER A 94 -20.20 -4.24 -39.26
C SER A 94 -20.46 -4.88 -40.63
N HIS A 95 -21.61 -5.53 -40.80
CA HIS A 95 -22.09 -6.13 -42.05
C HIS A 95 -23.28 -5.35 -42.64
N GLU A 96 -23.44 -4.08 -42.23
CA GLU A 96 -24.46 -3.15 -42.73
C GLU A 96 -25.92 -3.59 -42.53
N LEU A 97 -26.17 -4.56 -41.66
CA LEU A 97 -27.51 -5.10 -41.38
C LEU A 97 -28.43 -4.06 -40.73
N PHE A 98 -27.87 -3.14 -39.95
CA PHE A 98 -28.60 -2.08 -39.27
C PHE A 98 -27.96 -0.72 -39.51
N TYR A 99 -28.81 0.30 -39.58
CA TYR A 99 -28.39 1.71 -39.63
C TYR A 99 -28.99 2.48 -38.46
N LEU A 100 -28.16 3.12 -37.64
CA LEU A 100 -28.58 4.00 -36.55
C LEU A 100 -29.10 5.33 -37.13
N SER A 101 -30.43 5.48 -37.16
CA SER A 101 -31.10 6.62 -37.79
C SER A 101 -31.18 7.83 -36.86
N SER A 102 -31.44 7.62 -35.57
CA SER A 102 -31.55 8.68 -34.57
C SER A 102 -31.30 8.16 -33.16
N VAL A 103 -30.88 9.04 -32.25
CA VAL A 103 -30.73 8.76 -30.82
C VAL A 103 -31.62 9.70 -30.04
N ASP A 104 -32.50 9.14 -29.22
CA ASP A 104 -33.46 9.90 -28.44
C ASP A 104 -33.21 9.75 -26.95
N PHE A 105 -33.31 10.85 -26.22
CA PHE A 105 -33.08 10.95 -24.79
C PHE A 105 -34.38 11.30 -24.06
N ARG A 106 -34.64 10.60 -22.94
CA ARG A 106 -35.79 10.85 -22.05
C ARG A 106 -35.38 10.73 -20.59
N ASP A 107 -35.74 11.74 -19.79
CA ASP A 107 -35.65 11.70 -18.32
C ASP A 107 -36.91 11.06 -17.74
N VAL A 108 -36.73 10.08 -16.86
CA VAL A 108 -37.82 9.30 -16.26
C VAL A 108 -37.69 9.29 -14.75
N ARG A 109 -38.80 9.60 -14.07
CA ARG A 109 -38.93 9.44 -12.62
C ARG A 109 -39.90 8.30 -12.30
N LEU A 110 -39.42 7.29 -11.59
CA LEU A 110 -40.25 6.20 -11.08
C LEU A 110 -40.54 6.44 -9.59
N ASN A 111 -41.79 6.27 -9.18
CA ASN A 111 -42.23 6.47 -7.80
C ASN A 111 -42.95 5.23 -7.28
N ILE A 112 -42.68 4.90 -6.02
CA ILE A 112 -43.50 4.02 -5.19
C ILE A 112 -44.36 4.95 -4.34
N GLU A 113 -45.64 5.06 -4.67
CA GLU A 113 -46.59 5.92 -3.95
C GLU A 113 -47.17 5.17 -2.74
N ARG A 114 -47.36 3.85 -2.88
CA ARG A 114 -47.86 2.99 -1.81
C ARG A 114 -47.34 1.56 -1.96
N LEU A 115 -46.89 0.99 -0.86
CA LEU A 115 -46.53 -0.42 -0.76
C LEU A 115 -46.87 -0.94 0.64
N LEU A 116 -47.81 -1.89 0.72
CA LEU A 116 -48.26 -2.51 1.95
C LEU A 116 -47.72 -3.95 2.05
N VAL A 117 -46.74 -4.18 2.91
CA VAL A 117 -46.14 -5.50 3.11
C VAL A 117 -46.86 -6.21 4.27
N PRO A 118 -47.34 -7.45 4.09
CA PRO A 118 -47.92 -8.22 5.19
C PRO A 118 -46.83 -8.64 6.18
N ASP A 119 -47.03 -8.34 7.46
CA ASP A 119 -46.17 -8.80 8.56
C ASP A 119 -46.63 -10.19 9.01
N THR A 120 -45.82 -11.20 8.70
CA THR A 120 -46.09 -12.61 9.00
C THR A 120 -46.17 -12.92 10.50
N CYS A 121 -45.60 -12.06 11.36
CA CYS A 121 -45.63 -12.22 12.81
C CYS A 121 -46.87 -11.59 13.46
N THR A 122 -47.43 -10.52 12.87
CA THR A 122 -48.53 -9.74 13.49
C THR A 122 -49.84 -9.78 12.71
N GLY A 123 -49.86 -10.29 11.48
CA GLY A 123 -51.03 -10.30 10.60
C GLY A 123 -51.47 -8.90 10.14
N LYS A 124 -50.67 -7.86 10.41
CA LYS A 124 -50.94 -6.48 10.00
C LYS A 124 -50.13 -6.12 8.75
N PHE A 125 -50.57 -5.10 8.02
CA PHE A 125 -49.81 -4.58 6.88
C PHE A 125 -48.93 -3.41 7.34
N ASN A 126 -47.63 -3.51 7.09
CA ASN A 126 -46.67 -2.44 7.30
C ASN A 126 -46.54 -1.63 6.01
N GLN A 127 -46.71 -0.31 6.11
CA GLN A 127 -46.56 0.59 4.97
C GLN A 127 -45.10 1.00 4.82
N ILE A 128 -44.53 0.75 3.64
CA ILE A 128 -43.21 1.25 3.28
C ILE A 128 -43.36 2.72 2.86
N SER A 129 -42.41 3.56 3.29
CA SER A 129 -42.37 4.98 2.97
C SER A 129 -42.27 5.21 1.45
N PRO A 130 -42.99 6.21 0.90
CA PRO A 130 -42.87 6.57 -0.51
C PRO A 130 -41.42 6.85 -0.89
N SER A 131 -41.00 6.39 -2.06
CA SER A 131 -39.64 6.60 -2.57
C SER A 131 -39.64 6.76 -4.08
N SER A 132 -38.64 7.43 -4.63
CA SER A 132 -38.53 7.68 -6.07
C SER A 132 -37.10 7.64 -6.55
N ILE A 133 -36.91 7.25 -7.80
CA ILE A 133 -35.61 7.26 -8.49
C ILE A 133 -35.69 8.01 -9.82
N PHE A 134 -34.56 8.55 -10.25
CA PHE A 134 -34.40 9.21 -11.54
C PHE A 134 -33.50 8.39 -12.46
N LEU A 135 -34.02 8.04 -13.62
CA LEU A 135 -33.36 7.25 -14.64
C LEU A 135 -33.35 8.02 -15.97
N ASN A 136 -32.27 7.84 -16.72
CA ASN A 136 -32.18 8.27 -18.10
C ASN A 136 -32.47 7.07 -19.00
N ILE A 137 -33.34 7.27 -19.99
CA ILE A 137 -33.60 6.29 -21.03
C ILE A 137 -33.13 6.87 -22.36
N VAL A 138 -32.23 6.14 -23.02
CA VAL A 138 -31.70 6.50 -24.33
C VAL A 138 -32.14 5.45 -25.33
N SER A 139 -32.80 5.86 -26.40
CA SER A 139 -33.26 5.00 -27.48
C SER A 139 -32.48 5.28 -28.76
N GLY A 140 -31.68 4.34 -29.23
CA GLY A 140 -31.15 4.33 -30.59
C GLY A 140 -32.13 3.66 -31.54
N ASN A 141 -32.69 4.41 -32.49
CA ASN A 141 -33.61 3.88 -33.51
C ASN A 141 -32.79 3.35 -34.69
N LEU A 142 -33.13 2.14 -35.13
CA LEU A 142 -32.38 1.40 -36.14
C LEU A 142 -33.28 1.06 -37.32
N ASP A 143 -32.79 1.34 -38.52
CA ASP A 143 -33.38 0.83 -39.76
C ASP A 143 -32.77 -0.53 -40.06
N VAL A 144 -33.59 -1.53 -40.36
CA VAL A 144 -33.16 -2.89 -40.70
C VAL A 144 -32.97 -2.98 -42.20
N ARG A 145 -31.74 -3.27 -42.64
CA ARG A 145 -31.31 -3.32 -44.06
C ARG A 145 -30.95 -4.73 -44.52
N ALA A 146 -31.56 -5.74 -43.91
CA ALA A 146 -31.36 -7.13 -44.28
C ALA A 146 -31.76 -7.39 -45.74
N ASP A 147 -30.93 -8.16 -46.46
CA ASP A 147 -31.29 -8.64 -47.78
C ASP A 147 -32.40 -9.71 -47.70
N TYR A 148 -32.90 -10.14 -48.87
CA TYR A 148 -33.98 -11.12 -48.94
C TYR A 148 -33.55 -12.50 -48.42
N GLU A 149 -32.31 -12.91 -48.69
CA GLU A 149 -31.79 -14.24 -48.32
C GLU A 149 -31.67 -14.35 -46.79
N PHE A 150 -31.04 -13.36 -46.15
CA PHE A 150 -30.91 -13.26 -44.71
C PHE A 150 -32.28 -13.17 -44.03
N SER A 151 -33.19 -12.37 -44.58
CA SER A 151 -34.56 -12.22 -44.05
C SER A 151 -35.36 -13.52 -44.12
N ALA A 152 -35.23 -14.28 -45.23
CA ALA A 152 -35.89 -15.56 -45.40
C ALA A 152 -35.36 -16.60 -44.40
N GLU A 153 -34.05 -16.62 -44.18
CA GLU A 153 -33.42 -17.53 -43.22
C GLU A 153 -33.79 -17.17 -41.77
N MET A 154 -33.78 -15.89 -41.42
CA MET A 154 -34.25 -15.39 -40.13
C MET A 154 -35.72 -15.75 -39.88
N LYS A 155 -36.59 -15.65 -40.89
CA LYS A 155 -37.99 -16.09 -40.80
C LYS A 155 -38.10 -17.61 -40.63
N ARG A 156 -37.24 -18.38 -41.29
CA ARG A 156 -37.19 -19.85 -41.16
C ARG A 156 -36.87 -20.26 -39.71
N ILE A 157 -35.88 -19.60 -39.09
CA ILE A 157 -35.39 -19.89 -37.74
C ILE A 157 -36.37 -19.37 -36.67
N THR A 158 -36.69 -18.07 -36.70
CA THR A 158 -37.47 -17.41 -35.63
C THR A 158 -38.98 -17.54 -35.77
N LYS A 159 -39.46 -18.01 -36.94
CA LYS A 159 -40.88 -18.01 -37.35
C LYS A 159 -41.53 -16.63 -37.39
N LYS A 160 -40.73 -15.56 -37.35
CA LYS A 160 -41.18 -14.17 -37.41
C LYS A 160 -40.44 -13.44 -38.51
N GLU A 161 -41.13 -12.52 -39.19
CA GLU A 161 -40.47 -11.62 -40.12
C GLU A 161 -39.64 -10.58 -39.36
N LEU A 162 -38.50 -10.20 -39.94
CA LEU A 162 -37.71 -9.09 -39.43
C LEU A 162 -38.52 -7.79 -39.58
N PRO A 163 -38.53 -6.94 -38.54
CA PRO A 163 -39.18 -5.64 -38.64
C PRO A 163 -38.38 -4.73 -39.57
N ARG A 164 -39.02 -3.72 -40.18
CA ARG A 164 -38.31 -2.69 -40.96
C ARG A 164 -37.48 -1.75 -40.08
N GLU A 165 -37.94 -1.54 -38.85
CA GLU A 165 -37.30 -0.69 -37.84
C GLU A 165 -37.26 -1.43 -36.51
N THR A 166 -36.20 -1.19 -35.74
CA THR A 166 -36.04 -1.70 -34.38
C THR A 166 -35.37 -0.66 -33.50
N THR A 167 -35.30 -0.89 -32.19
CA THR A 167 -34.73 0.06 -31.24
C THR A 167 -33.81 -0.63 -30.23
N ILE A 168 -32.75 0.09 -29.83
CA ILE A 168 -31.90 -0.25 -28.70
C ILE A 168 -32.20 0.78 -27.61
N GLN A 169 -32.58 0.33 -26.42
CA GLN A 169 -32.83 1.19 -25.26
C GLN A 169 -31.81 0.95 -24.17
N MET A 170 -31.14 2.00 -23.70
CA MET A 170 -30.24 1.97 -22.55
C MET A 170 -30.91 2.67 -21.38
N ILE A 171 -30.92 2.02 -20.22
CA ILE A 171 -31.46 2.57 -18.97
C ILE A 171 -30.33 2.62 -17.94
N TYR A 172 -30.10 3.80 -17.39
CA TYR A 172 -29.08 4.04 -16.37
C TYR A 172 -29.47 5.18 -15.43
N ALA A 173 -28.84 5.22 -14.26
CA ALA A 173 -29.06 6.27 -13.28
C ALA A 173 -28.48 7.60 -13.76
N ARG A 174 -29.19 8.70 -13.47
CA ARG A 174 -28.68 10.04 -13.78
C ARG A 174 -27.40 10.35 -12.98
N PHE A 175 -26.43 11.00 -13.62
CA PHE A 175 -25.10 11.31 -13.05
C PHE A 175 -25.10 12.41 -11.96
N ASP A 176 -26.21 13.14 -11.79
CA ASP A 176 -26.35 14.29 -10.88
C ASP A 176 -26.55 13.91 -9.39
N GLU A 177 -26.25 14.88 -8.51
CA GLU A 177 -26.21 14.76 -7.04
C GLU A 177 -27.51 14.30 -6.33
N GLN A 178 -28.66 14.28 -7.01
CA GLN A 178 -29.91 13.86 -6.36
C GLN A 178 -29.99 12.35 -6.09
N ASN A 179 -29.09 11.57 -6.70
CA ASN A 179 -28.86 10.16 -6.35
C ASN A 179 -27.66 9.97 -5.40
N SER A 180 -26.94 11.05 -5.04
CA SER A 180 -25.73 11.03 -4.20
C SER A 180 -25.98 11.41 -2.74
N SER A 181 -27.22 11.35 -2.25
CA SER A 181 -27.41 11.05 -0.83
C SER A 181 -27.23 9.54 -0.69
N GLY A 182 -26.16 9.08 -0.05
CA GLY A 182 -25.89 7.68 0.30
C GLY A 182 -26.92 7.03 1.24
N ASN A 183 -28.18 7.41 1.12
CA ASN A 183 -29.34 6.80 1.74
C ASN A 183 -29.77 5.60 0.88
N CYS A 184 -29.94 4.45 1.54
CA CYS A 184 -30.55 3.23 1.03
C CYS A 184 -31.50 3.48 -0.16
N VAL A 185 -31.05 3.21 -1.39
CA VAL A 185 -31.97 2.98 -2.51
C VAL A 185 -32.93 1.88 -2.03
N SER A 186 -34.24 2.16 -2.08
CA SER A 186 -35.25 1.21 -1.63
C SER A 186 -34.98 -0.16 -2.27
N PRO A 187 -35.04 -1.28 -1.52
CA PRO A 187 -34.77 -2.62 -2.08
C PRO A 187 -35.60 -2.95 -3.33
N VAL A 188 -36.74 -2.28 -3.49
CA VAL A 188 -37.65 -2.41 -4.64
C VAL A 188 -37.04 -1.84 -5.94
N PHE A 189 -36.15 -0.84 -5.86
CA PHE A 189 -35.47 -0.24 -7.02
C PHE A 189 -34.10 -0.87 -7.34
N LYS A 190 -33.65 -1.85 -6.55
CA LYS A 190 -32.29 -2.39 -6.61
C LYS A 190 -31.90 -2.87 -8.02
N ASP A 191 -32.83 -3.48 -8.76
CA ASP A 191 -32.53 -4.03 -10.09
C ASP A 191 -32.49 -2.98 -11.21
N LEU A 192 -32.91 -1.74 -10.95
CA LEU A 192 -32.85 -0.64 -11.91
C LEU A 192 -31.61 0.22 -11.72
N PHE A 193 -30.82 -0.03 -10.67
CA PHE A 193 -29.65 0.74 -10.29
C PHE A 193 -28.41 -0.15 -10.37
N PRO A 194 -27.84 -0.36 -11.57
CA PRO A 194 -26.72 -1.26 -11.75
C PRO A 194 -25.45 -0.70 -11.14
N TYR A 195 -25.23 0.63 -11.13
CA TYR A 195 -23.98 1.24 -10.67
C TYR A 195 -23.66 0.93 -9.19
N PRO A 196 -22.41 0.54 -8.85
CA PRO A 196 -21.24 0.36 -9.73
C PRO A 196 -21.09 -1.08 -10.29
N GLU A 197 -22.08 -1.94 -10.10
CA GLU A 197 -22.18 -3.29 -10.68
C GLU A 197 -22.57 -3.25 -12.19
N GLN A 198 -22.63 -4.43 -12.81
CA GLN A 198 -23.00 -4.57 -14.22
C GLN A 198 -24.53 -4.61 -14.39
N GLY A 199 -25.04 -3.94 -15.40
CA GLY A 199 -26.42 -4.09 -15.84
C GLY A 199 -26.65 -5.38 -16.64
N ARG A 200 -27.89 -5.54 -17.10
CA ARG A 200 -28.37 -6.76 -17.77
C ARG A 200 -29.09 -6.47 -19.07
N ILE A 201 -29.08 -7.44 -19.98
CA ILE A 201 -29.82 -7.39 -21.24
C ILE A 201 -31.27 -7.84 -21.02
N HIS A 202 -32.21 -7.09 -21.58
CA HIS A 202 -33.66 -7.26 -21.47
C HIS A 202 -34.29 -7.46 -22.84
N ILE A 203 -35.04 -8.55 -22.99
CA ILE A 203 -35.76 -8.93 -24.23
C ILE A 203 -37.28 -8.82 -24.05
N GLY A 204 -37.71 -7.86 -23.24
CA GLY A 204 -39.06 -7.76 -22.66
C GLY A 204 -39.11 -8.17 -21.18
N PHE A 205 -38.16 -8.99 -20.74
CA PHE A 205 -37.86 -9.30 -19.34
C PHE A 205 -36.33 -9.44 -19.18
N SER A 206 -35.82 -9.39 -17.94
CA SER A 206 -34.38 -9.51 -17.67
C SER A 206 -33.87 -10.90 -18.04
N THR A 207 -32.79 -10.96 -18.81
CA THR A 207 -31.99 -12.17 -19.01
C THR A 207 -30.92 -12.30 -17.91
N ASN A 208 -30.18 -13.42 -17.88
CA ASN A 208 -28.98 -13.58 -17.04
C ASN A 208 -27.73 -12.95 -17.67
N GLN A 209 -27.81 -12.50 -18.93
CA GLN A 209 -26.68 -11.89 -19.63
C GLN A 209 -26.42 -10.46 -19.13
N THR A 210 -25.20 -10.21 -18.65
CA THR A 210 -24.73 -8.89 -18.26
C THR A 210 -24.23 -8.09 -19.46
N THR A 211 -24.29 -6.75 -19.34
CA THR A 211 -23.87 -5.79 -20.39
C THR A 211 -22.38 -5.43 -20.32
N GLY A 212 -21.70 -5.74 -19.21
CA GLY A 212 -20.30 -5.36 -18.97
C GLY A 212 -20.16 -3.98 -18.33
N CYS A 213 -21.19 -3.14 -18.43
CA CYS A 213 -21.19 -1.74 -18.04
C CYS A 213 -22.29 -1.43 -17.02
N CYS A 214 -22.30 -0.22 -16.45
CA CYS A 214 -23.27 0.18 -15.42
C CYS A 214 -24.62 0.66 -16.04
N PHE A 215 -25.14 -0.05 -17.04
CA PHE A 215 -26.44 0.24 -17.64
C PHE A 215 -27.19 -1.04 -18.03
N HIS A 216 -28.51 -1.01 -17.94
CA HIS A 216 -29.36 -2.05 -18.51
C HIS A 216 -29.60 -1.79 -19.99
N LEU A 217 -29.58 -2.85 -20.79
CA LEU A 217 -29.82 -2.79 -22.21
C LEU A 217 -31.14 -3.48 -22.51
N SER A 218 -32.07 -2.83 -23.22
CA SER A 218 -33.24 -3.48 -23.78
C SER A 218 -33.20 -3.40 -25.29
N THR A 219 -33.22 -4.55 -25.95
CA THR A 219 -33.09 -4.63 -27.41
C THR A 219 -33.67 -5.94 -27.91
N ARG A 220 -33.97 -6.03 -29.21
CA ARG A 220 -34.55 -7.22 -29.85
C ARG A 220 -33.52 -8.29 -30.20
N VAL A 221 -32.52 -8.49 -29.34
CA VAL A 221 -31.60 -9.64 -29.48
C VAL A 221 -32.36 -10.95 -29.29
N ILE A 222 -31.93 -11.97 -30.01
CA ILE A 222 -32.54 -13.29 -30.02
C ILE A 222 -31.85 -14.14 -28.96
N PRO A 223 -32.57 -14.55 -27.90
CA PRO A 223 -31.97 -15.37 -26.87
C PRO A 223 -31.88 -16.84 -27.29
N THR A 224 -31.14 -17.61 -26.52
CA THR A 224 -31.20 -19.07 -26.57
C THR A 224 -32.61 -19.58 -26.25
N VAL A 225 -32.90 -20.85 -26.56
CA VAL A 225 -34.20 -21.51 -26.29
C VAL A 225 -34.64 -21.35 -24.84
N GLU A 226 -33.66 -21.36 -23.94
CA GLU A 226 -33.78 -21.19 -22.50
C GLU A 226 -34.12 -19.77 -22.04
N ARG A 227 -33.91 -18.77 -22.90
CA ARG A 227 -34.11 -17.35 -22.63
C ARG A 227 -33.25 -16.78 -21.50
N GLU A 228 -32.14 -17.44 -21.17
CA GLU A 228 -31.20 -17.01 -20.14
C GLU A 228 -30.03 -16.19 -20.71
N SER A 229 -29.62 -16.48 -21.95
CA SER A 229 -28.44 -15.91 -22.61
C SER A 229 -28.75 -15.53 -24.05
N ILE A 230 -27.83 -14.78 -24.68
CA ILE A 230 -27.93 -14.40 -26.10
C ILE A 230 -27.40 -15.53 -26.97
N ASP A 231 -28.12 -15.85 -28.04
CA ASP A 231 -27.71 -16.91 -28.96
C ASP A 231 -26.61 -16.40 -29.90
N LEU A 232 -25.39 -16.89 -29.67
CA LEU A 232 -24.22 -16.67 -30.53
C LEU A 232 -23.67 -18.02 -31.05
N LEU A 233 -24.53 -19.04 -31.15
CA LEU A 233 -24.15 -20.38 -31.64
C LEU A 233 -24.65 -20.65 -33.06
N ASP A 234 -25.90 -20.29 -33.36
CA ASP A 234 -26.41 -20.37 -34.73
C ASP A 234 -25.78 -19.25 -35.58
N MET A 235 -25.29 -19.57 -36.76
CA MET A 235 -24.51 -18.63 -37.59
C MET A 235 -25.32 -17.36 -37.94
N THR A 236 -26.59 -17.51 -38.34
CA THR A 236 -27.46 -16.39 -38.72
C THR A 236 -27.89 -15.59 -37.50
N LEU A 237 -28.21 -16.25 -36.39
CA LEU A 237 -28.54 -15.55 -35.13
C LEU A 237 -27.33 -14.81 -34.55
N THR A 238 -26.13 -15.39 -34.70
CA THR A 238 -24.87 -14.81 -34.25
C THR A 238 -24.59 -13.53 -35.01
N GLU A 239 -24.75 -13.54 -36.33
CA GLU A 239 -24.62 -12.35 -37.16
C GLU A 239 -25.64 -11.27 -36.74
N TYR A 240 -26.94 -11.61 -36.67
CA TYR A 240 -27.98 -10.67 -36.25
C TYR A 240 -27.70 -10.04 -34.88
N ASN A 241 -27.40 -10.87 -33.87
CA ASN A 241 -27.15 -10.42 -32.51
C ASN A 241 -25.85 -9.61 -32.40
N SER A 242 -24.78 -10.04 -33.09
CA SER A 242 -23.51 -9.32 -33.09
C SER A 242 -23.65 -7.94 -33.70
N GLU A 243 -24.44 -7.79 -34.77
CA GLU A 243 -24.68 -6.50 -35.43
C GLU A 243 -25.45 -5.51 -34.52
N ILE A 244 -26.45 -5.99 -33.76
CA ILE A 244 -27.15 -5.17 -32.75
C ILE A 244 -26.22 -4.79 -31.59
N LEU A 245 -25.43 -5.74 -31.08
CA LEU A 245 -24.47 -5.51 -29.99
C LEU A 245 -23.35 -4.55 -30.43
N CYS A 246 -22.94 -4.62 -31.70
CA CYS A 246 -22.03 -3.66 -32.32
C CYS A 246 -22.60 -2.24 -32.22
N LEU A 247 -23.81 -1.98 -32.74
CA LEU A 247 -24.43 -0.65 -32.63
C LEU A 247 -24.71 -0.20 -31.19
N THR A 248 -24.85 -1.15 -30.26
CA THR A 248 -24.89 -0.84 -28.83
C THR A 248 -23.57 -0.20 -28.38
N GLY A 249 -22.42 -0.66 -28.86
CA GLY A 249 -21.10 -0.06 -28.59
C GLY A 249 -20.97 1.35 -29.16
N THR A 250 -21.47 1.58 -30.38
CA THR A 250 -21.56 2.94 -30.96
C THR A 250 -22.44 3.85 -30.08
N LEU A 251 -23.61 3.36 -29.64
CA LEU A 251 -24.50 4.14 -28.77
C LEU A 251 -23.85 4.48 -27.42
N CYS A 252 -23.12 3.55 -26.81
CA CYS A 252 -22.32 3.81 -25.60
C CYS A 252 -21.34 4.97 -25.82
N ARG A 253 -20.65 4.98 -26.98
CA ARG A 253 -19.65 5.99 -27.28
C ARG A 253 -20.26 7.37 -27.49
N ILE A 254 -21.36 7.46 -28.25
CA ILE A 254 -22.11 8.72 -28.44
C ILE A 254 -22.56 9.27 -27.08
N LEU A 255 -23.09 8.42 -26.19
CA LEU A 255 -23.53 8.86 -24.87
C LEU A 255 -22.39 9.34 -23.99
N TYR A 256 -21.29 8.60 -23.94
CA TYR A 256 -20.09 9.01 -23.23
C TYR A 256 -19.57 10.37 -23.71
N GLU A 257 -19.48 10.58 -25.02
CA GLU A 257 -19.03 11.86 -25.58
C GLU A 257 -20.01 13.00 -25.30
N SER A 258 -21.32 12.73 -25.31
CA SER A 258 -22.32 13.71 -24.91
C SER A 258 -22.10 14.21 -23.47
N GLU A 259 -21.68 13.34 -22.56
CA GLU A 259 -21.32 13.72 -21.17
C GLU A 259 -20.02 14.51 -21.14
N MET A 260 -19.00 14.11 -21.90
CA MET A 260 -17.74 14.87 -22.01
C MET A 260 -17.96 16.27 -22.59
N ILE A 261 -18.87 16.45 -23.56
CA ILE A 261 -19.25 17.77 -24.09
C ILE A 261 -19.92 18.63 -23.01
N LYS A 262 -20.81 18.05 -22.20
CA LYS A 262 -21.45 18.76 -21.07
C LYS A 262 -20.42 19.20 -20.03
N ILE A 263 -19.48 18.32 -19.69
CA ILE A 263 -18.37 18.60 -18.77
C ILE A 263 -17.50 19.72 -19.34
N ASN A 264 -17.14 19.65 -20.63
CA ASN A 264 -16.31 20.67 -21.28
C ASN A 264 -16.99 22.05 -21.26
N ARG A 265 -18.30 22.13 -21.56
CA ARG A 265 -19.07 23.38 -21.51
C ARG A 265 -19.16 23.97 -20.10
N ARG A 266 -19.21 23.14 -19.06
CA ARG A 266 -19.25 23.60 -17.66
C ARG A 266 -17.88 23.91 -17.09
N SER A 267 -16.82 23.27 -17.58
CA SER A 267 -15.42 23.59 -17.21
C SER A 267 -15.11 25.08 -17.40
N VAL A 268 -15.67 25.69 -18.44
CA VAL A 268 -15.52 27.13 -18.73
C VAL A 268 -16.22 28.05 -17.70
N ASN A 269 -17.22 27.56 -16.97
CA ASN A 269 -18.16 28.39 -16.18
C ASN A 269 -18.18 28.12 -14.67
N THR A 270 -17.50 27.08 -14.15
CA THR A 270 -17.73 26.58 -12.77
C THR A 270 -16.46 26.61 -11.92
N GLN A 271 -16.60 26.93 -10.63
CA GLN A 271 -15.48 27.11 -9.68
C GLN A 271 -14.94 25.82 -9.02
N SER A 272 -15.60 24.66 -9.15
CA SER A 272 -15.20 23.42 -8.47
C SER A 272 -14.65 22.37 -9.43
N LEU A 273 -13.32 22.29 -9.57
CA LEU A 273 -12.60 21.31 -10.41
C LEU A 273 -12.87 19.87 -9.97
N GLU A 274 -12.89 19.62 -8.65
CA GLU A 274 -13.11 18.30 -8.04
C GLU A 274 -14.46 17.68 -8.44
N TRP A 275 -15.52 18.49 -8.50
CA TRP A 275 -16.85 18.04 -8.94
C TRP A 275 -16.87 17.59 -10.41
N LEU A 276 -16.14 18.29 -11.27
CA LEU A 276 -16.00 17.89 -12.69
C LEU A 276 -15.21 16.59 -12.82
N GLU A 277 -14.17 16.41 -12.00
CA GLU A 277 -13.40 15.16 -11.95
C GLU A 277 -14.26 13.98 -11.47
N GLU A 278 -15.11 14.17 -10.44
CA GLU A 278 -16.04 13.14 -10.00
C GLU A 278 -17.08 12.78 -11.07
N TRP A 279 -17.64 13.77 -11.76
CA TRP A 279 -18.59 13.51 -12.85
C TRP A 279 -17.92 12.75 -13.99
N ALA A 280 -16.71 13.17 -14.41
CA ALA A 280 -15.95 12.48 -15.44
C ALA A 280 -15.61 11.04 -15.03
N ALA A 281 -15.21 10.82 -13.77
CA ALA A 281 -14.96 9.49 -13.23
C ALA A 281 -16.21 8.61 -13.25
N ARG A 282 -17.37 9.14 -12.83
CA ARG A 282 -18.66 8.41 -12.89
C ARG A 282 -19.03 8.05 -14.32
N ALA A 283 -18.90 8.98 -15.26
CA ALA A 283 -19.17 8.72 -16.67
C ALA A 283 -18.24 7.63 -17.23
N LEU A 284 -16.94 7.73 -16.96
CA LEU A 284 -15.96 6.73 -17.39
C LEU A 284 -16.24 5.35 -16.78
N THR A 285 -16.56 5.27 -15.49
CA THR A 285 -16.95 4.02 -14.82
C THR A 285 -18.21 3.41 -15.43
N HIS A 286 -19.21 4.22 -15.81
CA HIS A 286 -20.42 3.70 -16.45
C HIS A 286 -20.14 3.00 -17.77
N PHE A 287 -19.16 3.48 -18.54
CA PHE A 287 -18.76 2.93 -19.83
C PHE A 287 -17.44 2.14 -19.76
N THR A 288 -17.04 1.70 -18.57
CA THR A 288 -15.92 0.77 -18.40
C THR A 288 -16.42 -0.66 -18.50
N PHE A 289 -16.03 -1.35 -19.56
CA PHE A 289 -16.45 -2.71 -19.84
C PHE A 289 -15.75 -3.71 -18.92
N ASN A 290 -16.53 -4.45 -18.13
CA ASN A 290 -16.11 -5.61 -17.37
C ASN A 290 -16.46 -6.90 -18.14
N THR A 291 -15.84 -8.03 -17.76
CA THR A 291 -16.15 -9.33 -18.36
C THR A 291 -17.64 -9.65 -18.19
N THR A 292 -18.32 -9.96 -19.29
CA THR A 292 -19.74 -10.28 -19.30
C THR A 292 -20.00 -11.75 -18.97
N THR A 293 -21.13 -12.02 -18.32
CA THR A 293 -21.58 -13.37 -17.97
C THR A 293 -23.02 -13.58 -18.42
N PRO A 294 -23.43 -14.79 -18.85
CA PRO A 294 -22.60 -15.98 -18.96
C PRO A 294 -21.69 -16.02 -20.19
N ASN A 295 -21.96 -15.25 -21.25
CA ASN A 295 -21.11 -15.19 -22.44
C ASN A 295 -20.25 -13.92 -22.46
N GLU A 296 -18.93 -14.08 -22.55
CA GLU A 296 -17.94 -12.98 -22.60
C GLU A 296 -17.93 -12.25 -23.95
N GLN A 297 -18.27 -12.93 -25.04
CA GLN A 297 -18.28 -12.35 -26.40
C GLN A 297 -19.23 -11.16 -26.52
N VAL A 298 -20.31 -11.16 -25.74
CA VAL A 298 -21.27 -10.04 -25.71
C VAL A 298 -20.56 -8.75 -25.31
N GLY A 299 -19.76 -8.77 -24.24
CA GLY A 299 -18.99 -7.62 -23.78
C GLY A 299 -17.87 -7.25 -24.77
N GLU A 300 -17.20 -8.24 -25.34
CA GLU A 300 -16.11 -8.02 -26.31
C GLU A 300 -16.58 -7.30 -27.57
N ILE A 301 -17.75 -7.67 -28.12
CA ILE A 301 -18.33 -7.03 -29.31
C ILE A 301 -18.66 -5.56 -29.02
N ILE A 302 -19.33 -5.29 -27.88
CA ILE A 302 -19.73 -3.93 -27.50
C ILE A 302 -18.49 -3.08 -27.21
N GLU A 303 -17.51 -3.60 -26.45
CA GLU A 303 -16.26 -2.91 -26.08
C GLU A 303 -15.42 -2.59 -27.32
N SER A 304 -15.26 -3.56 -28.23
CA SER A 304 -14.52 -3.36 -29.48
C SER A 304 -15.13 -2.22 -30.30
N GLN A 305 -16.45 -2.21 -30.47
CA GLN A 305 -17.11 -1.16 -31.24
C GLN A 305 -17.06 0.20 -30.53
N PHE A 306 -17.15 0.25 -29.19
CA PHE A 306 -17.03 1.51 -28.43
C PHE A 306 -15.73 2.28 -28.74
N PHE A 307 -14.61 1.56 -28.91
CA PHE A 307 -13.33 2.19 -29.24
C PHE A 307 -13.16 2.48 -30.74
N ASN A 308 -13.80 1.71 -31.63
CA ASN A 308 -13.57 1.74 -33.07
C ASN A 308 -14.68 2.43 -33.90
N CYS A 309 -15.78 2.85 -33.28
CA CYS A 309 -16.94 3.41 -34.00
C CYS A 309 -16.75 4.84 -34.54
N SER A 310 -15.61 5.48 -34.33
CA SER A 310 -15.29 6.80 -34.90
C SER A 310 -13.81 6.91 -35.26
N GLU A 311 -13.50 7.75 -36.24
CA GLU A 311 -12.12 8.16 -36.54
C GLU A 311 -11.51 8.94 -35.37
N GLU A 312 -12.33 9.75 -34.67
CA GLU A 312 -11.90 10.49 -33.50
C GLU A 312 -11.68 9.57 -32.29
N LYS A 313 -10.54 9.77 -31.63
CA LYS A 313 -10.18 9.01 -30.43
C LYS A 313 -11.01 9.49 -29.24
N LEU A 314 -11.27 8.58 -28.31
CA LEU A 314 -12.08 8.80 -27.11
C LEU A 314 -11.63 10.07 -26.37
N ALA A 315 -12.52 11.05 -26.20
CA ALA A 315 -12.22 12.23 -25.39
C ALA A 315 -12.23 11.90 -23.89
N ILE A 316 -11.27 12.38 -23.12
CA ILE A 316 -11.25 12.23 -21.66
C ILE A 316 -10.95 13.57 -20.98
N LEU A 317 -11.44 13.75 -19.75
CA LEU A 317 -11.08 14.92 -18.95
C LEU A 317 -9.61 14.83 -18.51
N SER A 318 -8.83 15.84 -18.86
CA SER A 318 -7.42 16.02 -18.47
C SER A 318 -7.25 17.26 -17.58
N THR A 319 -6.05 17.46 -17.03
CA THR A 319 -5.67 18.66 -16.28
C THR A 319 -5.78 19.96 -17.08
N THR A 320 -5.80 19.89 -18.42
CA THR A 320 -5.92 21.06 -19.31
C THR A 320 -7.28 21.14 -20.02
N GLY A 321 -8.25 20.31 -19.61
CA GLY A 321 -9.59 20.25 -20.20
C GLY A 321 -9.87 18.91 -20.89
N VAL A 322 -10.96 18.85 -21.65
CA VAL A 322 -11.36 17.61 -22.35
C VAL A 322 -10.56 17.48 -23.64
N LEU A 323 -9.77 16.42 -23.76
CA LEU A 323 -8.88 16.17 -24.90
C LEU A 323 -8.96 14.71 -25.36
N PRO A 324 -8.59 14.39 -26.62
CA PRO A 324 -8.48 13.01 -27.07
C PRO A 324 -7.53 12.20 -26.17
N ILE A 325 -7.92 10.97 -25.81
CA ILE A 325 -7.18 10.08 -24.90
C ILE A 325 -5.72 9.87 -25.31
N PHE A 326 -5.45 9.93 -26.61
CA PHE A 326 -4.12 9.78 -27.19
C PHE A 326 -3.18 10.94 -26.83
N ASP A 327 -3.73 12.13 -26.60
CA ASP A 327 -2.97 13.35 -26.27
C ASP A 327 -2.77 13.52 -24.76
N VAL A 328 -3.45 12.71 -23.96
CA VAL A 328 -3.36 12.73 -22.50
C VAL A 328 -2.36 11.70 -21.99
N ARG A 329 -1.70 11.96 -20.85
CA ARG A 329 -0.73 11.07 -20.22
C ARG A 329 -1.17 10.60 -18.86
N ILE A 330 -0.78 9.37 -18.50
CA ILE A 330 -0.93 8.87 -17.14
C ILE A 330 0.10 9.57 -16.22
N PRO A 331 -0.33 10.10 -15.06
CA PRO A 331 0.55 10.87 -14.18
C PRO A 331 1.68 10.00 -13.60
N ASN A 332 2.88 10.58 -13.53
CA ASN A 332 4.05 9.98 -12.88
C ASN A 332 4.50 10.85 -11.71
N LEU A 333 4.48 10.28 -10.50
CA LEU A 333 4.84 10.99 -9.26
C LEU A 333 6.25 11.60 -9.29
N GLU A 334 7.20 10.99 -10.01
CA GLU A 334 8.58 11.51 -10.11
C GLU A 334 8.68 12.75 -11.01
N MET A 335 7.66 13.06 -11.82
CA MET A 335 7.67 14.14 -12.81
C MET A 335 6.75 15.33 -12.46
N VAL A 336 5.96 15.21 -11.38
CA VAL A 336 5.01 16.25 -10.91
C VAL A 336 5.72 17.57 -10.59
N GLY A 337 6.99 17.53 -10.19
CA GLY A 337 7.76 18.71 -9.82
C GLY A 337 8.01 19.70 -10.97
N PHE A 338 7.96 19.25 -12.24
CA PHE A 338 8.34 20.08 -13.39
C PHE A 338 7.41 19.99 -14.61
N ILE A 339 6.60 18.92 -14.75
CA ILE A 339 5.57 18.83 -15.81
C ILE A 339 4.31 19.57 -15.38
N LYS A 340 3.93 20.63 -16.12
CA LYS A 340 2.75 21.46 -15.82
C LYS A 340 1.80 21.64 -17.01
N THR A 341 2.32 21.66 -18.22
CA THR A 341 1.52 21.96 -19.42
C THR A 341 1.06 20.71 -20.16
N VAL A 342 1.82 19.61 -20.08
CA VAL A 342 1.42 18.32 -20.68
C VAL A 342 0.08 17.88 -20.08
N PRO A 343 -0.94 17.54 -20.89
CA PRO A 343 -2.22 17.08 -20.39
C PRO A 343 -2.11 15.76 -19.63
N LEU A 344 -2.48 15.76 -18.35
CA LEU A 344 -2.43 14.57 -17.50
C LEU A 344 -3.84 14.10 -17.15
N VAL A 345 -3.99 12.80 -16.89
CA VAL A 345 -5.20 12.27 -16.24
C VAL A 345 -5.26 12.81 -14.80
N PRO A 346 -6.34 13.48 -14.38
CA PRO A 346 -6.52 13.93 -13.01
C PRO A 346 -6.49 12.78 -12.02
N THR A 347 -5.95 13.02 -10.82
CA THR A 347 -5.69 11.97 -9.83
C THR A 347 -6.96 11.25 -9.41
N ILE A 348 -8.08 11.95 -9.23
CA ILE A 348 -9.38 11.37 -8.83
C ILE A 348 -9.86 10.36 -9.89
N ILE A 349 -9.80 10.75 -11.17
CA ILE A 349 -10.22 9.89 -12.28
C ILE A 349 -9.30 8.67 -12.38
N PHE A 350 -7.98 8.88 -12.29
CA PHE A 350 -7.01 7.78 -12.36
C PHE A 350 -7.22 6.76 -11.24
N GLU A 351 -7.50 7.21 -10.01
CA GLU A 351 -7.70 6.33 -8.86
C GLU A 351 -9.02 5.56 -8.90
N GLN A 352 -10.11 6.21 -9.34
CA GLN A 352 -11.43 5.58 -9.41
C GLN A 352 -11.58 4.64 -10.62
N CYS A 353 -10.92 4.94 -11.73
CA CYS A 353 -11.09 4.24 -13.02
C CYS A 353 -9.85 3.41 -13.42
N LYS A 354 -9.14 2.81 -12.45
CA LYS A 354 -7.91 2.01 -12.71
C LYS A 354 -8.09 0.88 -13.71
N THR A 355 -9.25 0.21 -13.70
CA THR A 355 -9.58 -0.89 -14.62
C THR A 355 -9.63 -0.41 -16.06
N PHE A 356 -10.24 0.74 -16.31
CA PHE A 356 -10.27 1.40 -17.61
C PHE A 356 -8.85 1.74 -18.09
N PHE A 357 -8.06 2.45 -17.30
CA PHE A 357 -6.73 2.88 -17.74
C PHE A 357 -5.78 1.71 -17.99
N LYS A 358 -5.86 0.64 -17.20
CA LYS A 358 -5.10 -0.60 -17.44
C LYS A 358 -5.43 -1.22 -18.80
N LYS A 359 -6.72 -1.25 -19.17
CA LYS A 359 -7.17 -1.71 -20.49
C LYS A 359 -6.71 -0.77 -21.60
N ALA A 360 -6.92 0.54 -21.44
CA ALA A 360 -6.52 1.55 -22.42
C ALA A 360 -5.00 1.53 -22.69
N GLN A 361 -4.16 1.33 -21.66
CA GLN A 361 -2.72 1.11 -21.81
C GLN A 361 -2.42 -0.16 -22.61
N SER A 362 -3.10 -1.28 -22.31
CA SER A 362 -2.90 -2.55 -23.03
C SER A 362 -3.26 -2.45 -24.53
N MET A 363 -4.25 -1.61 -24.86
CA MET A 363 -4.69 -1.30 -26.23
C MET A 363 -3.88 -0.17 -26.89
N LYS A 364 -2.89 0.41 -26.18
CA LYS A 364 -2.06 1.54 -26.62
C LYS A 364 -2.84 2.81 -26.96
N PHE A 365 -4.01 3.01 -26.34
CA PHE A 365 -4.79 4.26 -26.48
C PHE A 365 -4.24 5.41 -25.63
N ILE A 366 -3.61 5.08 -24.50
CA ILE A 366 -2.98 6.04 -23.60
C ILE A 366 -1.58 5.56 -23.22
N ARG A 367 -0.66 6.49 -23.00
CA ARG A 367 0.71 6.21 -22.58
C ARG A 367 1.07 6.93 -21.29
N GLU A 368 2.06 6.40 -20.59
CA GLU A 368 2.69 7.08 -19.45
C GLU A 368 3.59 8.21 -19.95
N LEU A 369 3.86 9.17 -19.06
CA LEU A 369 4.83 10.23 -19.33
C LEU A 369 6.20 9.63 -19.67
N ASN A 370 6.78 10.10 -20.77
CA ASN A 370 8.09 9.67 -21.24
C ASN A 370 9.04 10.86 -21.47
N PHE A 371 10.25 10.56 -21.94
CA PHE A 371 11.27 11.59 -22.21
C PHE A 371 10.87 12.59 -23.30
N LEU A 372 10.12 12.17 -24.32
CA LEU A 372 9.64 13.10 -25.37
C LEU A 372 8.66 14.12 -24.81
N ASP A 373 7.81 13.71 -23.86
CA ASP A 373 6.88 14.63 -23.20
C ASP A 373 7.64 15.69 -22.37
N VAL A 374 8.85 15.38 -21.88
CA VAL A 374 9.75 16.36 -21.23
C VAL A 374 10.30 17.38 -22.22
N LEU A 375 10.67 16.95 -23.44
CA LEU A 375 11.12 17.88 -24.49
C LEU A 375 10.00 18.86 -24.85
N ILE A 376 8.76 18.35 -24.98
CA ILE A 376 7.58 19.17 -25.27
C ILE A 376 7.36 20.21 -24.17
N GLU A 377 7.47 19.81 -22.90
CA GLU A 377 7.33 20.75 -21.77
C GLU A 377 8.42 21.83 -21.80
N LEU A 378 9.68 21.47 -22.08
CA LEU A 378 10.80 22.41 -22.18
C LEU A 378 10.68 23.36 -23.38
N GLU A 379 10.05 22.94 -24.47
CA GLU A 379 9.82 23.77 -25.66
C GLU A 379 8.68 24.78 -25.46
N ASN A 380 7.66 24.40 -24.68
CA ASN A 380 6.49 25.23 -24.43
C ASN A 380 6.70 26.24 -23.30
N ARG A 381 7.62 25.98 -22.36
CA ARG A 381 7.78 26.79 -21.15
C ARG A 381 9.22 26.81 -20.64
N GLU A 382 9.61 27.94 -20.09
CA GLU A 382 10.86 28.09 -19.34
C GLU A 382 10.76 27.51 -17.93
N PHE A 383 11.80 26.78 -17.50
CA PHE A 383 11.85 26.13 -16.20
C PHE A 383 12.53 27.05 -15.19
N SER A 384 11.95 27.13 -14.00
CA SER A 384 12.60 27.73 -12.84
C SER A 384 13.77 26.86 -12.36
N GLU A 385 14.67 27.46 -11.57
CA GLU A 385 15.82 26.74 -11.03
C GLU A 385 15.43 25.48 -10.23
N ASN A 386 14.36 25.56 -9.43
CA ASN A 386 13.85 24.40 -8.69
C ASN A 386 13.31 23.31 -9.61
N GLU A 387 12.60 23.68 -10.67
CA GLU A 387 12.08 22.72 -11.66
C GLU A 387 13.22 22.04 -12.43
N MET A 388 14.28 22.78 -12.76
CA MET A 388 15.50 22.23 -13.36
C MET A 388 16.21 21.24 -12.43
N ILE A 389 16.25 21.50 -11.12
CA ILE A 389 16.79 20.56 -10.13
C ILE A 389 15.98 19.26 -10.12
N GLU A 390 14.65 19.34 -10.07
CA GLU A 390 13.79 18.16 -10.07
C GLU A 390 13.85 17.38 -11.40
N LEU A 391 13.93 18.09 -12.54
CA LEU A 391 14.14 17.50 -13.86
C LEU A 391 15.46 16.72 -13.94
N LEU A 392 16.57 17.30 -13.47
CA LEU A 392 17.88 16.63 -13.49
C LEU A 392 17.93 15.41 -12.55
N LYS A 393 17.32 15.52 -11.36
CA LYS A 393 17.17 14.36 -10.44
C LYS A 393 16.35 13.25 -11.09
N TRP A 394 15.24 13.59 -11.74
CA TRP A 394 14.42 12.63 -12.47
C TRP A 394 15.20 11.98 -13.61
N LEU A 395 15.94 12.75 -14.42
CA LEU A 395 16.71 12.22 -15.53
C LEU A 395 17.80 11.24 -15.06
N ILE A 396 18.50 11.55 -13.97
CA ILE A 396 19.47 10.65 -13.34
C ILE A 396 18.79 9.36 -12.86
N SER A 397 17.65 9.48 -12.18
CA SER A 397 16.84 8.32 -11.75
C SER A 397 16.40 7.48 -12.94
N TYR A 398 15.87 8.12 -13.99
CA TYR A 398 15.39 7.49 -15.22
C TYR A 398 16.49 6.69 -15.92
N LEU A 399 17.68 7.28 -16.07
CA LEU A 399 18.85 6.61 -16.66
C LEU A 399 19.41 5.50 -15.75
N SER A 400 19.40 5.70 -14.42
CA SER A 400 19.88 4.70 -13.46
C SER A 400 19.06 3.40 -13.45
N LYS A 401 17.77 3.49 -13.80
CA LYS A 401 16.85 2.35 -13.96
C LYS A 401 17.09 1.55 -15.25
N GLY A 402 18.01 1.98 -16.12
CA GLY A 402 18.38 1.30 -17.35
C GLY A 402 17.56 1.71 -18.59
N ASN A 403 16.80 2.81 -18.52
CA ASN A 403 16.08 3.34 -19.67
C ASN A 403 17.06 3.95 -20.69
N ILE A 404 16.81 3.69 -21.97
CA ILE A 404 17.65 4.16 -23.07
C ILE A 404 16.98 5.39 -23.69
N ILE A 405 17.75 6.46 -23.86
CA ILE A 405 17.35 7.67 -24.60
C ILE A 405 18.16 7.67 -25.89
N ASP A 406 17.51 7.99 -27.02
CA ASP A 406 18.25 8.13 -28.27
C ASP A 406 19.25 9.28 -28.18
N ALA A 407 20.40 9.14 -28.84
CA ALA A 407 21.46 10.15 -28.80
C ALA A 407 20.97 11.50 -29.35
N SER A 408 20.11 11.47 -30.38
CA SER A 408 19.55 12.68 -30.99
C SER A 408 18.60 13.43 -30.03
N ASP A 409 17.73 12.71 -29.34
CA ASP A 409 16.81 13.27 -28.34
C ASP A 409 17.56 13.83 -27.13
N PHE A 410 18.63 13.15 -26.69
CA PHE A 410 19.46 13.64 -25.59
C PHE A 410 20.26 14.89 -25.97
N GLU A 411 20.77 14.97 -27.21
CA GLU A 411 21.40 16.20 -27.70
C GLU A 411 20.40 17.36 -27.76
N ARG A 412 19.19 17.12 -28.28
CA ARG A 412 18.11 18.12 -28.29
C ARG A 412 17.77 18.59 -26.88
N PHE A 413 17.66 17.68 -25.90
CA PHE A 413 17.48 18.02 -24.49
C PHE A 413 18.55 18.99 -23.98
N MET A 414 19.83 18.71 -24.24
CA MET A 414 20.94 19.55 -23.80
C MET A 414 20.90 20.95 -24.45
N GLU A 415 20.30 21.09 -25.63
CA GLU A 415 20.14 22.37 -26.33
C GLU A 415 18.96 23.20 -25.83
N ILE A 416 17.82 22.56 -25.56
CA ILE A 416 16.58 23.26 -25.15
C ILE A 416 16.54 23.53 -23.65
N ALA A 417 17.16 22.67 -22.82
CA ALA A 417 17.18 22.86 -21.37
C ALA A 417 18.11 24.01 -21.00
N ARG A 418 17.55 25.08 -20.42
CA ARG A 418 18.27 26.32 -20.11
C ARG A 418 18.35 26.58 -18.61
N ILE A 419 19.46 27.15 -18.14
CA ILE A 419 19.73 27.43 -16.73
C ILE A 419 20.26 28.86 -16.50
N GLY A 420 20.01 29.38 -15.30
CA GLY A 420 20.46 30.70 -14.85
C GLY A 420 19.65 31.87 -15.42
N ASN A 421 19.89 33.07 -14.90
CA ASN A 421 19.17 34.30 -15.30
C ASN A 421 19.40 34.69 -16.77
N ASP A 422 20.51 34.23 -17.36
CA ASP A 422 20.86 34.46 -18.78
C ASP A 422 20.35 33.34 -19.71
N PHE A 423 19.56 32.39 -19.20
CA PHE A 423 18.93 31.30 -19.96
C PHE A 423 19.90 30.51 -20.86
N ARG A 424 21.00 30.03 -20.27
CA ARG A 424 22.07 29.36 -21.00
C ARG A 424 21.75 27.88 -21.20
N PRO A 425 21.90 27.30 -22.42
CA PRO A 425 21.69 25.88 -22.66
C PRO A 425 22.60 24.98 -21.82
N LEU A 426 22.11 23.84 -21.35
CA LEU A 426 22.91 22.85 -20.63
C LEU A 426 24.11 22.34 -21.45
N LYS A 427 24.03 22.36 -22.78
CA LYS A 427 25.11 22.01 -23.71
C LYS A 427 26.39 22.84 -23.49
N THR A 428 26.29 24.06 -22.96
CA THR A 428 27.48 24.90 -22.69
C THR A 428 28.20 24.53 -21.40
N ILE A 429 27.59 23.70 -20.56
CA ILE A 429 28.16 23.28 -19.28
C ILE A 429 29.09 22.10 -19.49
N LEU A 430 30.29 22.19 -18.91
CA LEU A 430 31.33 21.17 -18.99
C LEU A 430 31.80 20.72 -17.61
N CYS A 431 31.69 21.58 -16.60
CA CYS A 431 32.22 21.32 -15.27
C CYS A 431 31.23 21.63 -14.15
N PHE A 432 31.47 21.09 -12.96
CA PHE A 432 30.73 21.45 -11.74
C PHE A 432 31.67 21.82 -10.60
N LEU A 433 31.18 22.62 -9.64
CA LEU A 433 31.96 23.15 -8.53
C LEU A 433 32.04 22.17 -7.35
N ASN A 434 33.25 21.98 -6.81
CA ASN A 434 33.49 21.27 -5.55
C ASN A 434 33.78 22.29 -4.41
N PRO A 435 32.84 22.52 -3.47
CA PRO A 435 32.96 23.54 -2.44
C PRO A 435 34.10 23.28 -1.44
N GLY A 436 34.59 22.03 -1.34
CA GLY A 436 35.74 21.69 -0.50
C GLY A 436 37.08 22.16 -1.08
N THR A 437 37.11 22.50 -2.37
CA THR A 437 38.31 22.92 -3.10
C THR A 437 38.21 24.38 -3.53
N ILE A 438 37.07 24.79 -4.10
CA ILE A 438 36.79 26.18 -4.49
C ILE A 438 35.48 26.60 -3.82
N PRO A 439 35.46 27.62 -2.95
CA PRO A 439 34.25 28.09 -2.28
C PRO A 439 33.15 28.52 -3.25
N SER A 440 31.89 28.40 -2.87
CA SER A 440 30.74 28.79 -3.70
C SER A 440 30.49 30.30 -3.79
N SER A 441 31.18 31.09 -2.97
CA SER A 441 31.08 32.56 -2.93
C SER A 441 32.00 33.27 -3.93
N VAL A 442 32.79 32.53 -4.71
CA VAL A 442 33.73 33.10 -5.68
C VAL A 442 33.17 33.03 -7.10
N ASP A 443 33.66 33.92 -7.95
CA ASP A 443 33.29 33.93 -9.36
C ASP A 443 33.82 32.68 -10.06
N VAL A 444 32.97 32.09 -10.90
CA VAL A 444 33.27 30.90 -11.71
C VAL A 444 33.00 31.17 -13.20
N PRO A 445 33.69 30.46 -14.11
CA PRO A 445 33.41 30.55 -15.54
C PRO A 445 31.99 30.15 -15.92
N ASP A 446 31.52 30.66 -17.07
CA ASP A 446 30.16 30.43 -17.59
C ASP A 446 29.86 28.98 -17.99
N PHE A 447 30.88 28.16 -18.20
CA PHE A 447 30.75 26.72 -18.49
C PHE A 447 30.61 25.85 -17.24
N VAL A 448 30.56 26.45 -16.04
CA VAL A 448 30.42 25.75 -14.76
C VAL A 448 28.96 25.73 -14.32
N LEU A 449 28.45 24.55 -13.97
CA LEU A 449 27.10 24.41 -13.44
C LEU A 449 26.95 25.22 -12.13
N PRO A 450 25.95 26.11 -12.03
CA PRO A 450 25.71 26.90 -10.81
C PRO A 450 25.63 26.02 -9.56
N TYR A 451 26.31 26.44 -8.48
CA TYR A 451 26.39 25.65 -7.25
C TYR A 451 25.01 25.43 -6.59
N THR A 452 24.09 26.36 -6.79
CA THR A 452 22.72 26.26 -6.29
C THR A 452 21.97 25.07 -6.88
N ILE A 453 22.29 24.65 -8.11
CA ILE A 453 21.79 23.42 -8.75
C ILE A 453 22.66 22.22 -8.37
N SER A 454 23.99 22.33 -8.52
CA SER A 454 24.90 21.19 -8.35
C SER A 454 24.91 20.60 -6.94
N LYS A 455 24.69 21.41 -5.89
CA LYS A 455 24.64 20.96 -4.49
C LYS A 455 23.53 19.93 -4.19
N ASN A 456 22.50 19.86 -5.04
CA ASN A 456 21.38 18.94 -4.88
C ASN A 456 21.59 17.60 -5.62
N LEU A 457 22.71 17.45 -6.33
CA LEU A 457 23.04 16.30 -7.18
C LEU A 457 24.35 15.66 -6.70
N LYS A 458 24.51 14.35 -6.92
CA LYS A 458 25.76 13.65 -6.57
C LYS A 458 26.80 13.81 -7.66
N SER A 459 28.04 14.12 -7.29
CA SER A 459 29.16 14.30 -8.24
C SER A 459 29.37 13.10 -9.18
N GLN A 460 29.22 11.87 -8.66
CA GLN A 460 29.36 10.64 -9.46
C GLN A 460 28.31 10.53 -10.58
N ASP A 461 27.09 11.00 -10.33
CA ASP A 461 26.01 10.96 -11.32
C ASP A 461 26.23 11.99 -12.43
N LEU A 462 26.75 13.18 -12.09
CA LEU A 462 27.11 14.21 -13.06
C LEU A 462 28.20 13.73 -14.03
N ILE A 463 29.24 13.07 -13.50
CA ILE A 463 30.33 12.51 -14.30
C ILE A 463 29.81 11.39 -15.21
N LYS A 464 29.01 10.47 -14.66
CA LYS A 464 28.56 9.28 -15.39
C LYS A 464 27.58 9.61 -16.52
N TRP A 465 26.58 10.43 -16.24
CA TRP A 465 25.44 10.63 -17.15
C TRP A 465 25.60 11.84 -18.06
N PHE A 466 26.19 12.93 -17.57
CA PHE A 466 26.38 14.18 -18.33
C PHE A 466 27.81 14.35 -18.85
N LYS A 467 28.76 13.48 -18.44
CA LYS A 467 30.19 13.56 -18.79
C LYS A 467 30.85 14.87 -18.34
N TRP A 468 30.29 15.53 -17.31
CA TRP A 468 30.86 16.74 -16.72
C TRP A 468 31.98 16.41 -15.73
N SER A 469 33.05 17.20 -15.72
CA SER A 469 34.19 17.02 -14.81
C SER A 469 34.16 17.99 -13.62
N GLU A 470 34.92 17.68 -12.56
CA GLU A 470 35.14 18.64 -11.48
C GLU A 470 35.98 19.82 -11.99
N LEU A 471 35.57 21.06 -11.65
CA LEU A 471 36.34 22.26 -12.01
C LEU A 471 37.73 22.19 -11.38
N SER A 472 38.77 22.11 -12.21
CA SER A 472 40.15 22.07 -11.73
C SER A 472 40.56 23.43 -11.18
N LEU A 473 41.40 23.42 -10.14
CA LEU A 473 41.89 24.66 -9.52
C LEU A 473 42.78 25.46 -10.48
N VAL A 474 43.43 24.79 -11.44
CA VAL A 474 44.25 25.42 -12.48
C VAL A 474 43.38 26.14 -13.52
N ASP A 475 42.27 25.53 -13.95
CA ASP A 475 41.33 26.17 -14.89
C ASP A 475 40.61 27.35 -14.25
N TRP A 476 40.26 27.23 -12.96
CA TRP A 476 39.76 28.35 -12.17
C TRP A 476 40.80 29.47 -12.02
N ALA A 477 42.05 29.14 -11.68
CA ALA A 477 43.13 30.12 -11.59
C ALA A 477 43.39 30.84 -12.93
N ARG A 478 43.29 30.14 -14.06
CA ARG A 478 43.41 30.71 -15.41
C ARG A 478 42.26 31.68 -15.74
N PHE A 479 41.05 31.40 -15.26
CA PHE A 479 39.93 32.32 -15.38
C PHE A 479 40.13 33.58 -14.53
N ILE A 480 40.56 33.40 -13.27
CA ILE A 480 40.80 34.52 -12.34
C ILE A 480 41.99 35.38 -12.77
N SER A 481 43.04 34.80 -13.37
CA SER A 481 44.21 35.54 -13.88
C SER A 481 43.87 36.56 -14.97
N ASN A 482 42.71 36.40 -15.62
CA ASN A 482 42.23 37.30 -16.65
C ASN A 482 41.29 38.40 -16.09
N LYS A 483 40.96 38.37 -14.79
CA LYS A 483 40.14 39.41 -14.16
C LYS A 483 41.00 40.64 -13.79
N PRO A 484 40.56 41.86 -14.14
CA PRO A 484 41.33 43.08 -13.85
C PRO A 484 41.46 43.35 -12.34
N ASN A 485 40.53 42.83 -11.53
CA ASN A 485 40.54 42.92 -10.08
C ASN A 485 41.80 42.31 -9.44
N LEU A 486 42.45 41.34 -10.10
CA LEU A 486 43.66 40.68 -9.58
C LEU A 486 44.87 41.63 -9.48
N GLU A 487 44.94 42.67 -10.30
CA GLU A 487 46.05 43.64 -10.27
C GLU A 487 45.70 44.95 -9.56
N THR A 488 44.43 45.11 -9.13
CA THR A 488 43.87 46.38 -8.66
C THR A 488 43.24 46.32 -7.27
N ASP A 489 42.72 45.16 -6.84
CA ASP A 489 42.04 44.98 -5.55
C ASP A 489 42.81 44.02 -4.61
N PRO A 490 43.49 44.56 -3.58
CA PRO A 490 44.22 43.75 -2.60
C PRO A 490 43.35 42.73 -1.85
N THR A 491 42.07 43.05 -1.60
CA THR A 491 41.17 42.17 -0.83
C THR A 491 40.68 40.98 -1.64
N PHE A 492 40.51 41.17 -2.95
CA PHE A 492 40.22 40.09 -3.89
C PHE A 492 41.41 39.14 -4.03
N VAL A 493 42.62 39.69 -4.13
CA VAL A 493 43.87 38.94 -4.24
C VAL A 493 44.16 38.10 -3.00
N GLU A 494 43.93 38.64 -1.80
CA GLU A 494 44.08 37.93 -0.54
C GLU A 494 43.18 36.68 -0.50
N LYS A 495 41.90 36.83 -0.88
CA LYS A 495 40.96 35.70 -0.99
C LYS A 495 41.39 34.65 -2.03
N VAL A 496 41.94 35.08 -3.17
CA VAL A 496 42.46 34.16 -4.20
C VAL A 496 43.65 33.37 -3.64
N TYR A 497 44.58 34.02 -2.93
CA TYR A 497 45.71 33.33 -2.32
C TYR A 497 45.31 32.42 -1.16
N GLU A 498 44.32 32.77 -0.34
CA GLU A 498 43.79 31.86 0.70
C GLU A 498 43.28 30.55 0.09
N ILE A 499 42.57 30.61 -1.04
CA ILE A 499 42.05 29.43 -1.75
C ILE A 499 43.19 28.58 -2.35
N LEU A 500 44.19 29.23 -2.96
CA LEU A 500 45.36 28.55 -3.52
C LEU A 500 46.26 27.94 -2.42
N ALA A 501 46.45 28.65 -1.31
CA ALA A 501 47.27 28.22 -0.17
C ALA A 501 46.64 27.02 0.55
N GLY A 502 45.32 27.05 0.78
CA GLY A 502 44.59 25.97 1.45
C GLY A 502 44.67 24.61 0.72
N ASN A 503 44.94 24.62 -0.59
CA ASN A 503 45.08 23.41 -1.41
C ASN A 503 46.52 23.17 -1.91
N PHE A 504 47.50 23.93 -1.40
CA PHE A 504 48.87 23.95 -1.91
C PHE A 504 49.58 22.59 -1.90
N ASN A 505 49.32 21.78 -0.86
CA ASN A 505 49.90 20.46 -0.70
C ASN A 505 49.31 19.40 -1.65
N LYS A 506 48.19 19.70 -2.32
CA LYS A 506 47.51 18.79 -3.26
C LYS A 506 47.94 18.97 -4.71
N PHE A 507 48.67 20.04 -5.05
CA PHE A 507 49.12 20.28 -6.43
C PHE A 507 50.24 19.34 -6.86
N SER A 508 50.18 18.89 -8.11
CA SER A 508 51.31 18.24 -8.76
C SER A 508 52.46 19.23 -9.02
N ILE A 509 53.65 18.73 -9.31
CA ILE A 509 54.82 19.56 -9.64
C ILE A 509 54.56 20.40 -10.91
N ASP A 510 53.83 19.84 -11.88
CA ASP A 510 53.50 20.54 -13.13
C ASP A 510 52.41 21.59 -12.93
N ASP A 511 51.41 21.36 -12.06
CA ASP A 511 50.41 22.36 -11.70
C ASP A 511 51.05 23.55 -10.96
N LYS A 512 52.00 23.27 -10.05
CA LYS A 512 52.77 24.32 -9.37
C LYS A 512 53.56 25.16 -10.38
N ARG A 513 54.17 24.54 -11.38
CA ARG A 513 54.89 25.24 -12.46
C ARG A 513 53.94 26.11 -13.30
N LEU A 514 52.77 25.58 -13.68
CA LEU A 514 51.74 26.31 -14.43
C LEU A 514 51.18 27.50 -13.63
N LEU A 515 50.93 27.32 -12.33
CA LEU A 515 50.50 28.41 -11.45
C LEU A 515 51.58 29.48 -11.31
N CYS A 516 52.85 29.11 -11.11
CA CYS A 516 53.95 30.08 -11.10
C CYS A 516 53.97 30.90 -12.40
N GLN A 517 53.88 30.26 -13.58
CA GLN A 517 53.86 30.96 -14.86
C GLN A 517 52.66 31.93 -15.01
N LEU A 518 51.50 31.59 -14.46
CA LEU A 518 50.29 32.42 -14.54
C LEU A 518 50.39 33.69 -13.67
N PHE A 519 51.07 33.64 -12.53
CA PHE A 519 51.15 34.74 -11.56
C PHE A 519 52.48 35.49 -11.53
N GLU A 520 53.58 34.92 -12.03
CA GLU A 520 54.94 35.47 -11.97
C GLU A 520 55.09 36.84 -12.66
N GLN A 521 54.31 37.11 -13.70
CA GLN A 521 54.33 38.37 -14.47
C GLN A 521 53.23 39.35 -14.05
N LYS A 522 52.38 38.97 -13.08
CA LYS A 522 51.21 39.74 -12.65
C LYS A 522 51.56 40.58 -11.42
N LYS A 523 51.02 41.80 -11.33
CA LYS A 523 51.12 42.65 -10.13
C LYS A 523 50.16 42.14 -9.07
N CYS A 524 50.45 40.98 -8.52
CA CYS A 524 49.56 40.23 -7.65
C CYS A 524 50.02 40.22 -6.19
N ILE A 525 51.17 40.79 -5.83
CA ILE A 525 51.60 40.86 -4.42
C ILE A 525 51.22 42.21 -3.79
N PRO A 526 50.34 42.25 -2.78
CA PRO A 526 50.04 43.48 -2.06
C PRO A 526 51.22 43.85 -1.17
N THR A 527 51.84 45.00 -1.43
CA THR A 527 52.92 45.55 -0.60
C THR A 527 52.57 46.94 -0.09
N LYS A 528 53.33 47.46 0.89
CA LYS A 528 53.22 48.85 1.36
C LYS A 528 53.46 49.90 0.26
N PHE A 529 53.98 49.50 -0.90
CA PHE A 529 54.24 50.34 -2.07
C PHE A 529 53.30 50.03 -3.26
N GLY A 530 52.13 49.48 -2.97
CA GLY A 530 51.14 49.05 -3.97
C GLY A 530 51.35 47.60 -4.44
N MET A 531 50.61 47.21 -5.47
CA MET A 531 50.69 45.87 -6.04
C MET A 531 52.00 45.68 -6.81
N LYS A 532 52.79 44.68 -6.44
CA LYS A 532 54.13 44.38 -6.99
C LYS A 532 54.21 42.95 -7.54
N ILE A 533 55.25 42.71 -8.33
CA ILE A 533 55.55 41.40 -8.94
C ILE A 533 56.31 40.55 -7.89
N PRO A 534 56.11 39.21 -7.81
CA PRO A 534 56.63 38.40 -6.70
C PRO A 534 58.15 38.46 -6.46
N ASN A 535 58.97 38.53 -7.51
CA ASN A 535 60.43 38.62 -7.40
C ASN A 535 60.96 39.94 -6.81
N GLU A 536 60.11 40.98 -6.67
CA GLU A 536 60.50 42.30 -6.15
C GLU A 536 60.16 42.48 -4.66
N ALA A 537 59.65 41.46 -3.98
CA ALA A 537 59.12 41.55 -2.62
C ALA A 537 59.94 40.73 -1.60
N TYR A 538 60.07 41.26 -0.37
CA TYR A 538 60.61 40.54 0.79
C TYR A 538 59.47 40.19 1.73
N PHE A 539 59.28 38.90 1.99
CA PHE A 539 58.13 38.37 2.72
C PHE A 539 58.54 37.18 3.58
N GLU A 540 57.71 36.87 4.56
CA GLU A 540 57.88 35.76 5.50
C GLU A 540 56.68 34.81 5.30
N GLY A 541 56.87 33.69 4.58
CA GLY A 541 55.83 32.68 4.34
C GLY A 541 56.17 31.66 3.23
N ASP A 542 55.85 30.38 3.46
CA ASP A 542 56.26 29.22 2.64
C ASP A 542 55.67 29.19 1.21
N LEU A 543 54.49 29.77 0.97
CA LEU A 543 53.89 29.86 -0.36
C LEU A 543 54.65 30.86 -1.26
N MET A 544 55.19 31.93 -0.66
CA MET A 544 55.91 33.01 -1.35
C MET A 544 57.35 32.61 -1.69
N GLU A 545 57.88 31.54 -1.09
CA GLU A 545 59.16 30.95 -1.45
C GLU A 545 59.11 30.27 -2.84
N LEU A 546 57.96 29.65 -3.18
CA LEU A 546 57.70 29.16 -4.54
C LEU A 546 57.64 30.27 -5.60
N PHE A 547 57.43 31.51 -5.15
CA PHE A 547 57.41 32.72 -5.96
C PHE A 547 58.68 33.60 -5.81
N GLY A 548 59.72 33.17 -5.04
CA GLY A 548 61.12 33.65 -5.18
C GLY A 548 61.83 34.51 -4.10
N VAL A 549 61.56 34.41 -2.79
CA VAL A 549 62.01 35.41 -1.73
C VAL A 549 63.04 34.88 -0.66
N ARG A 550 63.98 35.68 -0.03
CA ARG A 550 65.26 35.23 0.70
C ARG A 550 65.57 35.67 2.21
N LYS A 551 66.37 34.91 3.08
CA LYS A 551 66.88 35.18 4.54
C LYS A 551 67.99 34.22 5.29
N VAL A 552 69.22 34.65 5.80
CA VAL A 552 70.19 34.37 7.03
C VAL A 552 71.09 33.06 7.50
N VAL A 553 71.94 33.06 8.64
CA VAL A 553 73.28 32.34 9.07
C VAL A 553 73.29 31.36 10.36
N GLU A 554 74.31 30.47 10.61
CA GLU A 554 74.33 29.19 11.45
C GLU A 554 74.71 29.15 13.00
N ILE A 555 74.11 28.24 13.82
CA ILE A 555 74.11 28.20 15.32
C ILE A 555 74.97 27.16 16.08
N ASN A 556 75.43 26.06 15.46
CA ASN A 556 75.96 24.88 16.19
C ASN A 556 77.13 25.18 17.16
N LEU A 557 77.92 26.22 16.89
CA LEU A 557 79.05 26.67 17.72
C LEU A 557 78.66 27.31 19.06
N ILE A 558 77.42 27.79 19.21
CA ILE A 558 76.95 28.42 20.45
C ILE A 558 76.57 27.35 21.49
N ILE A 559 76.10 26.19 21.03
CA ILE A 559 75.55 25.13 21.89
C ILE A 559 76.66 24.35 22.63
N ASP A 560 77.80 24.06 21.99
CA ASP A 560 78.90 23.29 22.60
C ASP A 560 79.63 24.02 23.75
N ARG A 561 79.52 25.36 23.81
CA ARG A 561 80.09 26.16 24.91
C ARG A 561 79.22 26.16 26.17
N LEU A 562 77.92 25.87 26.05
CA LEU A 562 76.94 25.96 27.14
C LEU A 562 76.88 24.73 28.04
N THR A 563 77.32 23.58 27.53
CA THR A 563 77.30 22.30 28.26
C THR A 563 78.59 21.99 29.04
N ASN A 564 79.68 22.75 28.86
CA ASN A 564 81.02 22.38 29.34
C ASN A 564 81.64 23.34 30.38
N TYR A 565 81.04 24.50 30.69
CA TYR A 565 81.59 25.48 31.64
C TYR A 565 80.54 25.93 32.67
N ASP A 566 80.88 25.88 33.97
CA ASP A 566 79.96 26.11 35.11
C ASP A 566 79.64 27.58 35.41
N ASP A 567 80.27 28.55 34.73
CA ASP A 567 80.16 30.00 35.02
C ASP A 567 79.51 30.78 33.86
N CYS A 568 78.39 30.27 33.31
CA CYS A 568 77.69 30.92 32.21
C CYS A 568 76.58 31.88 32.70
N ASP A 569 76.68 33.16 32.35
CA ASP A 569 75.59 34.13 32.57
C ASP A 569 74.49 33.94 31.51
N TYR A 570 73.55 33.03 31.83
CA TYR A 570 72.39 32.74 30.98
C TYR A 570 71.61 33.99 30.57
N MET A 571 71.62 35.06 31.37
CA MET A 571 70.95 36.32 31.04
C MET A 571 71.62 37.02 29.85
N GLN A 572 72.95 37.03 29.77
CA GLN A 572 73.67 37.64 28.64
C GLN A 572 73.54 36.80 27.37
N LEU A 573 73.54 35.48 27.50
CA LEU A 573 73.31 34.57 26.39
C LEU A 573 71.91 34.76 25.78
N ILE A 574 70.88 34.82 26.62
CA ILE A 574 69.49 35.03 26.17
C ILE A 574 69.38 36.39 25.46
N LYS A 575 70.03 37.44 25.97
CA LYS A 575 70.11 38.76 25.31
C LYS A 575 70.75 38.67 23.93
N TYR A 576 71.85 37.93 23.80
CA TYR A 576 72.54 37.75 22.52
C TYR A 576 71.69 36.96 21.51
N LEU A 577 71.14 35.82 21.93
CA LEU A 577 70.31 34.99 21.07
C LEU A 577 68.99 35.69 20.67
N ALA A 578 68.39 36.47 21.57
CA ALA A 578 67.25 37.32 21.28
C ALA A 578 67.58 38.41 20.26
N SER A 579 68.78 39.01 20.33
CA SER A 579 69.23 40.03 19.38
C SER A 579 69.48 39.48 17.97
N LYS A 580 69.61 38.15 17.83
CA LYS A 580 69.89 37.45 16.58
C LYS A 580 68.80 36.45 16.18
N SER A 581 67.61 36.47 16.80
CA SER A 581 66.60 35.41 16.60
C SER A 581 66.10 35.25 15.16
N ASN A 582 66.01 36.35 14.40
CA ASN A 582 65.61 36.35 12.99
C ASN A 582 66.69 35.77 12.06
N ASP A 583 67.93 35.71 12.54
CA ASP A 583 69.09 35.29 11.77
C ASP A 583 69.35 33.77 11.88
N LEU A 584 68.67 33.08 12.79
CA LEU A 584 68.88 31.67 13.12
C LEU A 584 68.08 30.72 12.22
N LYS A 585 68.73 29.66 11.70
CA LYS A 585 68.06 28.61 10.90
C LYS A 585 67.03 27.83 11.73
N GLN A 586 66.06 27.18 11.09
CA GLN A 586 65.05 26.41 11.84
C GLN A 586 65.66 25.24 12.62
N ASN A 587 66.66 24.57 12.06
CA ASN A 587 67.37 23.45 12.71
C ASN A 587 68.04 23.90 14.02
N ASP A 588 68.54 25.12 14.00
CA ASP A 588 69.25 25.77 15.08
C ASP A 588 68.31 26.18 16.23
N LYS A 589 67.15 26.74 15.89
CA LYS A 589 66.05 26.98 16.83
C LYS A 589 65.54 25.66 17.42
N ASN A 590 65.42 24.61 16.62
CA ASN A 590 64.98 23.28 17.09
C ASN A 590 65.93 22.67 18.13
N MET A 591 67.25 22.93 18.02
CA MET A 591 68.22 22.48 19.03
C MET A 591 68.10 23.22 20.37
N LEU A 592 67.87 24.54 20.34
CA LEU A 592 67.62 25.33 21.56
C LEU A 592 66.30 24.94 22.26
N LYS A 593 65.31 24.49 21.48
CA LYS A 593 64.01 24.02 21.97
C LYS A 593 64.05 22.64 22.63
N SER A 594 64.96 21.75 22.23
CA SER A 594 64.92 20.32 22.59
C SER A 594 65.98 19.86 23.60
N ARG A 595 67.04 20.66 23.85
CA ARG A 595 68.11 20.29 24.78
C ARG A 595 67.85 20.76 26.22
N ASN A 596 68.29 19.97 27.20
CA ASN A 596 68.26 20.29 28.63
C ASN A 596 69.36 21.30 28.99
N ILE A 597 69.19 22.56 28.61
CA ILE A 597 70.20 23.60 28.82
C ILE A 597 69.70 24.79 29.64
N TRP A 598 68.43 24.78 30.08
CA TRP A 598 67.77 25.93 30.72
C TRP A 598 67.61 25.73 32.23
N PRO A 599 68.03 26.68 33.09
CA PRO A 599 68.08 26.48 34.54
C PRO A 599 66.71 26.65 35.24
N LYS A 600 66.40 25.80 36.22
CA LYS A 600 65.20 25.89 37.08
C LYS A 600 65.48 26.59 38.43
N GLU A 601 64.55 27.43 38.89
CA GLU A 601 64.57 28.06 40.22
C GLU A 601 64.39 27.00 41.32
N ASN A 602 65.43 26.77 42.13
CA ASN A 602 65.37 25.91 43.31
C ASN A 602 65.68 26.75 44.56
N PRO A 603 64.65 27.13 45.36
CA PRO A 603 64.88 27.91 46.56
C PRO A 603 65.64 27.07 47.61
N GLY A 604 66.96 27.28 47.71
CA GLY A 604 67.80 26.74 48.79
C GLY A 604 68.88 25.72 48.42
N SER A 605 69.10 25.38 47.14
CA SER A 605 70.17 24.46 46.70
C SER A 605 71.15 25.11 45.72
N GLN A 606 72.46 24.93 45.89
CA GLN A 606 73.49 25.45 44.97
C GLN A 606 73.67 24.64 43.67
N GLN A 607 72.96 23.51 43.50
CA GLN A 607 72.99 22.73 42.26
C GLN A 607 71.98 23.27 41.24
N ILE A 608 72.49 23.69 40.08
CA ILE A 608 71.68 24.10 38.92
C ILE A 608 71.15 22.86 38.22
N GLN A 609 69.83 22.72 38.16
CA GLN A 609 69.19 21.67 37.36
C GLN A 609 68.72 22.25 36.03
N HIS A 610 69.17 21.66 34.92
CA HIS A 610 68.76 22.06 33.58
C HIS A 610 67.57 21.25 33.08
N TYR A 611 66.60 21.95 32.51
CA TYR A 611 65.39 21.42 31.92
C TYR A 611 65.30 21.84 30.45
N VAL A 612 64.40 21.18 29.72
CA VAL A 612 63.93 21.71 28.43
C VAL A 612 63.13 22.99 28.71
N ILE A 613 63.27 23.99 27.85
CA ILE A 613 62.57 25.27 28.02
C ILE A 613 61.05 25.11 28.09
N SER A 614 60.49 24.12 27.39
CA SER A 614 59.07 23.79 27.36
C SER A 614 58.51 23.27 28.68
N ASP A 615 59.37 22.83 29.60
CA ASP A 615 58.97 22.31 30.91
C ASP A 615 59.02 23.39 32.00
N LEU A 616 59.58 24.56 31.70
CA LEU A 616 59.72 25.69 32.61
C LEU A 616 58.62 26.73 32.39
N HIS A 617 58.23 27.40 33.48
CA HIS A 617 57.24 28.45 33.48
C HIS A 617 57.86 29.82 33.77
N ILE A 618 57.17 30.88 33.34
CA ILE A 618 57.52 32.26 33.71
C ILE A 618 57.48 32.40 35.25
N PRO A 619 58.45 33.10 35.87
CA PRO A 619 58.56 33.24 37.33
C PRO A 619 57.53 34.24 37.91
N LEU A 620 56.24 33.92 37.78
CA LEU A 620 55.13 34.63 38.40
C LEU A 620 54.78 34.03 39.77
N GLU A 621 54.36 34.85 40.72
CA GLU A 621 53.89 34.40 42.05
C GLU A 621 52.77 33.35 41.95
N LEU A 622 51.82 33.55 41.05
CA LEU A 622 50.73 32.59 40.78
C LEU A 622 51.25 31.21 40.33
N HIS A 623 52.36 31.14 39.59
CA HIS A 623 52.94 29.86 39.17
C HIS A 623 53.66 29.17 40.32
N ARG A 624 54.27 29.94 41.23
CA ARG A 624 54.87 29.43 42.47
C ARG A 624 53.82 28.90 43.44
N GLU A 625 52.70 29.61 43.60
CA GLU A 625 51.55 29.18 44.41
C GLU A 625 50.89 27.89 43.90
N LEU A 626 50.95 27.64 42.59
CA LEU A 626 50.48 26.40 41.96
C LEU A 626 51.53 25.27 41.95
N GLY A 627 52.73 25.51 42.50
CA GLY A 627 53.81 24.51 42.57
C GLY A 627 54.46 24.16 41.23
N LEU A 628 54.41 25.06 40.24
CA LEU A 628 54.97 24.83 38.91
C LEU A 628 56.48 25.10 38.86
N PRO A 629 57.27 24.35 38.05
CA PRO A 629 58.69 24.61 37.85
C PRO A 629 58.88 25.91 37.06
N VAL A 630 59.54 26.90 37.65
CA VAL A 630 59.82 28.20 37.03
C VAL A 630 61.31 28.33 36.67
N ILE A 631 61.62 29.07 35.62
CA ILE A 631 63.01 29.33 35.19
C ILE A 631 63.77 30.15 36.26
N ASP A 632 65.04 29.84 36.49
CA ASP A 632 65.90 30.63 37.37
C ASP A 632 66.18 31.99 36.74
N TRP A 633 65.50 33.02 37.23
CA TRP A 633 65.55 34.37 36.69
C TRP A 633 65.91 35.36 37.81
N LYS A 634 67.19 35.72 37.89
CA LYS A 634 67.76 36.51 39.00
C LYS A 634 67.25 37.96 39.10
N VAL A 635 66.55 38.48 38.08
CA VAL A 635 66.03 39.86 38.02
C VAL A 635 64.51 39.84 38.04
N ARG A 636 63.83 40.93 38.38
CA ARG A 636 62.36 40.99 38.25
C ARG A 636 61.95 40.74 36.79
N TRP A 637 60.99 39.85 36.55
CA TRP A 637 60.46 39.59 35.21
C TRP A 637 59.71 40.83 34.70
N VAL A 638 60.16 41.39 33.58
CA VAL A 638 59.57 42.55 32.91
C VAL A 638 58.92 42.08 31.62
N ARG A 639 57.70 42.55 31.35
CA ARG A 639 56.97 42.19 30.13
C ARG A 639 57.45 43.01 28.92
N ASP A 640 57.29 42.46 27.73
CA ASP A 640 57.59 43.02 26.41
C ASP A 640 59.08 43.26 26.09
N THR A 641 59.99 42.58 26.80
CA THR A 641 61.42 42.65 26.47
C THR A 641 61.78 41.67 25.33
N PRO A 642 62.82 41.96 24.52
CA PRO A 642 63.23 41.04 23.45
C PRO A 642 63.61 39.65 23.97
N GLU A 643 64.10 39.57 25.22
CA GLU A 643 64.43 38.32 25.91
C GLU A 643 63.18 37.51 26.26
N GLU A 644 62.12 38.16 26.77
CA GLU A 644 60.84 37.48 27.03
C GLU A 644 60.24 36.94 25.72
N ARG A 645 60.22 37.76 24.66
CA ARG A 645 59.70 37.35 23.35
C ARG A 645 60.49 36.17 22.78
N PHE A 646 61.80 36.19 22.95
CA PHE A 646 62.67 35.10 22.51
C PHE A 646 62.46 33.81 23.32
N LEU A 647 62.32 33.89 24.65
CA LEU A 647 62.03 32.70 25.47
C LEU A 647 60.64 32.13 25.19
N ILE A 648 59.65 32.98 24.89
CA ILE A 648 58.33 32.57 24.40
C ILE A 648 58.46 31.87 23.04
N GLU A 649 59.28 32.40 22.12
CA GLU A 649 59.56 31.81 20.82
C GLU A 649 60.22 30.41 20.94
N LEU A 650 61.08 30.24 21.94
CA LEU A 650 61.70 28.96 22.30
C LEU A 650 60.75 28.00 23.04
N GLY A 651 59.62 28.48 23.56
CA GLY A 651 58.54 27.63 24.08
C GLY A 651 58.41 27.59 25.61
N ILE A 652 58.93 28.59 26.34
CA ILE A 652 58.66 28.69 27.79
C ILE A 652 57.16 28.81 28.07
N GLN A 653 56.67 28.13 29.11
CA GLN A 653 55.25 28.11 29.43
C GLN A 653 54.80 29.41 30.11
N GLN A 654 53.98 30.20 29.42
CA GLN A 654 53.41 31.44 29.97
C GLN A 654 52.26 31.18 30.96
N TYR A 655 51.69 29.99 30.91
CA TYR A 655 50.62 29.52 31.79
C TYR A 655 50.69 27.98 31.84
N PRO A 656 50.23 27.34 32.92
CA PRO A 656 50.20 25.89 33.00
C PRO A 656 49.38 25.30 31.85
N THR A 657 49.90 24.22 31.26
CA THR A 657 49.20 23.47 30.21
C THR A 657 47.86 22.93 30.71
N ILE A 658 46.92 22.69 29.80
CA ILE A 658 45.59 22.17 30.14
C ILE A 658 45.66 20.84 30.90
N ALA A 659 46.55 19.93 30.50
CA ALA A 659 46.76 18.67 31.19
C ALA A 659 47.22 18.90 32.64
N LYS A 660 48.17 19.83 32.86
CA LYS A 660 48.73 20.07 34.18
C LYS A 660 47.76 20.80 35.12
N ILE A 661 47.02 21.79 34.63
CA ILE A 661 46.06 22.53 35.46
C ILE A 661 44.85 21.66 35.84
N LEU A 662 44.42 20.76 34.96
CA LEU A 662 43.34 19.80 35.25
C LEU A 662 43.80 18.70 36.20
N GLU A 663 45.05 18.23 36.10
CA GLU A 663 45.67 17.32 37.07
C GLU A 663 45.71 17.94 38.48
N LEU A 664 46.08 19.22 38.58
CA LEU A 664 46.09 19.96 39.85
C LEU A 664 44.68 20.22 40.39
N ALA A 665 43.68 20.41 39.51
CA ALA A 665 42.28 20.56 39.87
C ALA A 665 41.58 19.22 40.18
N ALA A 666 42.21 18.09 39.85
CA ALA A 666 41.75 16.76 40.21
C ALA A 666 41.90 16.50 41.73
N PRO A 667 41.17 15.53 42.29
CA PRO A 667 41.38 15.13 43.68
C PRO A 667 42.81 14.59 43.89
N THR A 668 43.67 15.41 44.50
CA THR A 668 44.98 15.04 45.07
C THR A 668 45.00 15.28 46.59
N THR A 669 46.05 14.84 47.28
CA THR A 669 46.19 14.88 48.75
C THR A 669 46.10 16.29 49.38
N TYR A 670 46.15 17.38 48.59
CA TYR A 670 46.15 18.77 49.09
C TYR A 670 44.91 19.56 48.64
N SER A 671 43.97 19.83 49.56
CA SER A 671 42.68 20.48 49.25
C SER A 671 42.78 21.94 48.78
N ASP A 672 43.82 22.68 49.19
CA ASP A 672 43.94 24.13 48.91
C ASP A 672 44.47 24.42 47.49
N ILE A 673 45.41 23.59 46.99
CA ILE A 673 45.94 23.69 45.62
C ILE A 673 44.84 23.37 44.59
N ARG A 674 43.97 22.39 44.89
CA ARG A 674 42.86 21.98 44.03
C ARG A 674 41.89 23.13 43.75
N TYR A 675 41.46 23.83 44.81
CA TYR A 675 40.52 24.95 44.67
C TYR A 675 41.17 26.12 43.92
N LYS A 676 42.44 26.43 44.21
CA LYS A 676 43.20 27.48 43.51
C LYS A 676 43.39 27.14 42.02
N ALA A 677 43.70 25.88 41.69
CA ALA A 677 43.85 25.41 40.31
C ALA A 677 42.52 25.47 39.53
N LEU A 678 41.41 24.99 40.09
CA LEU A 678 40.09 25.04 39.45
C LEU A 678 39.63 26.49 39.22
N ARG A 679 39.84 27.36 40.21
CA ARG A 679 39.51 28.79 40.09
C ARG A 679 40.39 29.50 39.06
N TYR A 680 41.69 29.18 39.00
CA TYR A 680 42.59 29.72 37.99
C TYR A 680 42.17 29.29 36.59
N PHE A 681 41.81 28.02 36.41
CA PHE A 681 41.31 27.47 35.15
C PHE A 681 40.03 28.19 34.67
N ILE A 682 39.00 28.30 35.52
CA ILE A 682 37.72 28.94 35.16
C ILE A 682 37.91 30.43 34.82
N ASN A 683 38.68 31.16 35.63
CA ASN A 683 38.89 32.60 35.44
C ASN A 683 39.71 32.93 34.18
N ASN A 684 40.59 32.03 33.75
CA ASN A 684 41.43 32.22 32.57
C ASN A 684 40.95 31.42 31.34
N PHE A 685 39.78 30.77 31.42
CA PHE A 685 39.29 29.85 30.40
C PHE A 685 39.20 30.51 29.02
N ASP A 686 38.45 31.61 28.91
CA ASP A 686 38.16 32.29 27.64
C ASP A 686 39.44 32.83 26.96
N ARG A 687 40.43 33.24 27.76
CA ARG A 687 41.66 33.86 27.28
C ARG A 687 42.77 32.87 26.95
N LYS A 688 42.88 31.76 27.69
CA LYS A 688 44.05 30.87 27.66
C LYS A 688 43.75 29.41 27.29
N TYR A 689 42.55 28.91 27.60
CA TYR A 689 42.25 27.48 27.48
C TYR A 689 41.17 27.14 26.45
N TYR A 690 40.27 28.07 26.12
CA TYR A 690 39.13 27.84 25.22
C TYR A 690 39.51 27.17 23.88
N ARG A 691 40.61 27.59 23.24
CA ARG A 691 41.05 27.05 21.95
C ARG A 691 41.56 25.61 22.02
N ASN A 692 42.03 25.16 23.18
CA ASN A 692 42.69 23.87 23.38
C ASN A 692 41.92 22.95 24.33
N TYR A 693 40.71 23.36 24.77
CA TYR A 693 39.86 22.60 25.68
C TYR A 693 38.77 21.88 24.90
N TYR A 694 38.87 20.56 24.83
CA TYR A 694 37.87 19.67 24.23
C TYR A 694 37.37 18.74 25.33
N ALA A 695 36.12 18.92 25.75
CA ALA A 695 35.54 18.25 26.92
C ALA A 695 35.53 16.71 26.81
N ASP A 696 35.48 16.20 25.58
CA ASP A 696 35.55 14.80 25.19
C ASP A 696 36.95 14.17 25.29
N GLU A 697 38.01 14.97 25.18
CA GLU A 697 39.39 14.50 25.34
C GLU A 697 39.84 14.48 26.82
N ILE A 698 39.05 15.10 27.72
CA ILE A 698 39.40 15.20 29.15
C ILE A 698 39.12 13.89 29.89
N ASN A 699 40.20 13.20 30.26
CA ASN A 699 40.14 11.96 31.04
C ASN A 699 40.27 12.13 32.55
N VAL A 700 40.39 13.36 33.05
CA VAL A 700 40.57 13.66 34.47
C VAL A 700 39.23 13.99 35.13
N ALA A 701 38.91 13.33 36.24
CA ALA A 701 37.70 13.61 37.01
C ALA A 701 37.93 14.78 37.98
N PHE A 702 37.76 16.01 37.51
CA PHE A 702 38.05 17.22 38.27
C PHE A 702 36.79 18.02 38.68
N LEU A 703 35.61 17.68 38.15
CA LEU A 703 34.38 18.43 38.41
C LEU A 703 33.65 17.93 39.67
N PRO A 704 33.37 18.79 40.65
CA PRO A 704 32.62 18.40 41.84
C PRO A 704 31.12 18.25 41.54
N CYS A 705 30.54 17.13 42.00
CA CYS A 705 29.11 16.80 41.90
C CYS A 705 28.40 16.94 43.27
N LEU A 706 27.06 16.91 43.28
CA LEU A 706 26.23 17.17 44.48
C LEU A 706 26.50 16.30 45.73
N HIS A 707 27.18 15.16 45.61
CA HIS A 707 27.42 14.21 46.72
C HIS A 707 28.92 13.96 46.95
N ASP A 708 29.75 15.01 46.97
CA ASP A 708 31.22 14.96 47.17
C ASP A 708 32.01 14.01 46.24
N ASN A 709 31.42 13.69 45.09
CA ASN A 709 32.03 12.88 44.05
C ASN A 709 32.58 13.76 42.93
N TYR A 710 33.70 13.34 42.34
CA TYR A 710 34.25 13.99 41.15
C TYR A 710 33.87 13.23 39.89
N ALA A 711 33.69 13.96 38.79
CA ALA A 711 33.34 13.41 37.49
C ALA A 711 34.14 14.08 36.38
N LYS A 712 34.26 13.38 35.25
CA LYS A 712 34.68 13.99 33.98
C LYS A 712 33.54 14.87 33.42
N PRO A 713 33.83 15.83 32.53
CA PRO A 713 32.81 16.64 31.87
C PRO A 713 31.65 15.86 31.26
N LEU A 714 31.92 14.72 30.61
CA LEU A 714 30.90 13.88 29.98
C LEU A 714 30.20 12.91 30.93
N GLU A 715 30.67 12.76 32.17
CA GLU A 715 30.11 11.82 33.16
C GLU A 715 29.12 12.49 34.13
N CYS A 716 28.91 13.80 34.01
CA CYS A 716 27.97 14.57 34.83
C CYS A 716 27.05 15.45 33.98
N PHE A 717 25.90 15.81 34.53
CA PHE A 717 24.84 16.52 33.80
C PHE A 717 24.29 17.70 34.60
N ILE A 718 23.63 18.62 33.89
CA ILE A 718 23.03 19.83 34.47
C ILE A 718 21.66 19.51 35.10
N ASN A 719 20.81 18.71 34.43
CA ASN A 719 19.45 18.48 34.90
C ASN A 719 19.43 17.54 36.14
N PRO A 720 18.86 17.95 37.29
CA PRO A 720 18.74 17.11 38.47
C PRO A 720 17.86 15.87 38.29
N GLU A 721 16.92 15.85 37.34
CA GLU A 721 16.03 14.70 37.07
C GLU A 721 16.81 13.45 36.60
N CYS A 722 18.01 13.64 36.03
CA CYS A 722 18.91 12.55 35.65
C CYS A 722 19.33 11.66 36.84
N THR A 723 19.23 12.16 38.07
CA THR A 723 19.51 11.38 39.29
C THR A 723 18.59 10.18 39.46
N VAL A 724 17.38 10.21 38.88
CA VAL A 724 16.42 9.08 38.91
C VAL A 724 17.04 7.82 38.29
N MET A 725 17.90 7.97 37.28
CA MET A 725 18.66 6.87 36.66
C MET A 725 20.08 6.73 37.22
N SER A 726 20.37 7.33 38.38
CA SER A 726 21.69 7.33 39.04
C SER A 726 22.83 7.97 38.22
N PHE A 727 22.52 8.96 37.38
CA PHE A 727 23.55 9.80 36.75
C PHE A 727 24.05 10.88 37.71
N LYS A 728 25.33 11.26 37.60
CA LYS A 728 25.93 12.31 38.42
C LYS A 728 25.46 13.68 37.95
N VAL A 729 25.21 14.59 38.88
CA VAL A 729 24.78 15.97 38.60
C VAL A 729 25.77 16.94 39.22
N ILE A 730 26.14 17.95 38.43
CA ILE A 730 27.16 18.95 38.82
C ILE A 730 26.71 19.75 40.05
N ASN A 731 27.67 20.14 40.89
CA ASN A 731 27.38 20.98 42.05
C ASN A 731 26.78 22.34 41.61
N ARG A 732 25.83 22.85 42.40
CA ARG A 732 25.08 24.09 42.13
C ARG A 732 26.01 25.30 41.93
N ASP A 733 27.13 25.36 42.64
CA ASP A 733 28.06 26.49 42.58
C ASP A 733 28.69 26.69 41.19
N LEU A 734 28.74 25.64 40.36
CA LEU A 734 29.31 25.66 39.02
C LEU A 734 28.26 25.74 37.90
N GLN A 735 26.96 25.81 38.22
CA GLN A 735 25.89 25.86 37.21
C GLN A 735 26.03 27.04 36.24
N ASN A 736 26.52 28.19 36.71
CA ASN A 736 26.73 29.36 35.85
C ASN A 736 27.95 29.24 34.92
N GLN A 737 28.78 28.21 35.09
CA GLN A 737 30.02 27.98 34.32
C GLN A 737 29.95 26.70 33.48
N VAL A 738 28.82 25.98 33.46
CA VAL A 738 28.64 24.69 32.75
C VAL A 738 28.93 24.76 31.25
N GLY A 739 28.62 25.90 30.62
CA GLY A 739 28.91 26.13 29.21
C GLY A 739 30.41 26.15 28.90
N LYS A 740 31.24 26.67 29.82
CA LYS A 740 32.71 26.65 29.70
C LYS A 740 33.28 25.26 29.97
N LEU A 741 32.63 24.49 30.84
CA LEU A 741 33.08 23.17 31.28
C LEU A 741 32.62 22.02 30.36
N GLY A 742 31.86 22.32 29.30
CA GLY A 742 31.38 21.32 28.34
C GLY A 742 30.41 20.29 28.91
N VAL A 743 29.73 20.61 30.02
CA VAL A 743 28.80 19.70 30.71
C VAL A 743 27.45 19.72 29.99
N ARG A 744 26.93 18.54 29.66
CA ARG A 744 25.68 18.41 28.89
C ARG A 744 24.44 18.59 29.78
N GLN A 745 23.34 19.03 29.16
CA GLN A 745 22.05 19.12 29.87
C GLN A 745 21.52 17.74 30.29
N HIS A 746 21.64 16.75 29.41
CA HIS A 746 21.14 15.39 29.57
C HIS A 746 22.16 14.35 29.04
N PRO A 747 22.12 13.11 29.53
CA PRO A 747 22.81 11.98 28.92
C PRO A 747 22.36 11.77 27.48
N ASN A 748 23.26 11.27 26.64
CA ASN A 748 22.92 10.94 25.26
C ASN A 748 22.10 9.62 25.18
N ARG A 749 21.57 9.35 23.99
CA ARG A 749 20.78 8.15 23.68
C ARG A 749 21.44 6.83 24.12
N GLU A 750 22.75 6.67 23.89
CA GLU A 750 23.48 5.43 24.20
C GLU A 750 23.70 5.23 25.70
N GLU A 751 23.94 6.31 26.44
CA GLU A 751 24.04 6.33 27.90
C GLU A 751 22.71 5.99 28.56
N LEU A 752 21.59 6.55 28.06
CA LEU A 752 20.25 6.24 28.56
C LEU A 752 19.90 4.76 28.34
N LEU A 753 20.16 4.23 27.15
CA LEU A 753 19.91 2.82 26.82
C LEU A 753 20.78 1.86 27.63
N SER A 754 22.09 2.10 27.70
CA SER A 754 23.00 1.24 28.45
C SER A 754 22.64 1.18 29.93
N LYS A 755 22.25 2.32 30.52
CA LYS A 755 21.83 2.38 31.93
C LYS A 755 20.52 1.63 32.19
N LEU A 756 19.52 1.76 31.30
CA LEU A 756 18.26 1.02 31.39
C LEU A 756 18.48 -0.51 31.28
N LEU A 757 19.36 -0.94 30.37
CA LEU A 757 19.64 -2.36 30.15
C LEU A 757 20.46 -2.99 31.29
N GLN A 758 21.38 -2.22 31.90
CA GLN A 758 22.20 -2.72 33.00
C GLN A 758 21.47 -2.67 34.35
N ASN A 759 20.72 -1.61 34.61
CA ASN A 759 20.06 -1.34 35.89
C ASN A 759 18.59 -0.93 35.70
N PRO A 760 17.72 -1.85 35.29
CA PRO A 760 16.29 -1.58 35.17
C PRO A 760 15.65 -1.31 36.55
N PRO A 761 14.58 -0.50 36.62
CA PRO A 761 13.90 -0.20 37.88
C PRO A 761 13.30 -1.48 38.47
N ARG A 762 13.60 -1.76 39.74
CA ARG A 762 13.11 -2.94 40.49
C ARG A 762 12.00 -2.61 41.48
N ASP A 763 11.48 -1.40 41.44
CA ASP A 763 10.41 -0.92 42.31
C ASP A 763 9.39 -0.16 41.47
N VAL A 764 8.11 -0.36 41.76
CA VAL A 764 6.97 0.18 40.98
C VAL A 764 6.93 1.71 41.08
N VAL A 765 7.18 2.26 42.28
CA VAL A 765 7.16 3.71 42.51
C VAL A 765 8.34 4.40 41.83
N ASN A 766 9.52 3.80 41.92
CA ASN A 766 10.68 4.29 41.17
C ASN A 766 10.53 4.10 39.66
N ALA A 767 9.86 3.04 39.19
CA ALA A 767 9.63 2.77 37.77
C ALA A 767 8.77 3.85 37.11
N GLU A 768 7.72 4.36 37.77
CA GLU A 768 6.93 5.48 37.28
C GLU A 768 7.81 6.72 37.01
N LYS A 769 8.66 7.10 37.96
CA LYS A 769 9.58 8.24 37.80
C LYS A 769 10.65 7.97 36.73
N PHE A 770 11.17 6.74 36.69
CA PHE A 770 12.21 6.31 35.77
C PHE A 770 11.72 6.33 34.32
N PHE A 771 10.55 5.74 34.05
CA PHE A 771 9.92 5.77 32.73
C PHE A 771 9.36 7.15 32.39
N GLY A 772 8.89 7.91 33.37
CA GLY A 772 8.47 9.30 33.19
C GLY A 772 9.61 10.20 32.70
N TYR A 773 10.82 10.04 33.25
CA TYR A 773 12.02 10.73 32.76
C TYR A 773 12.38 10.30 31.32
N LEU A 774 12.37 9.00 31.03
CA LEU A 774 12.62 8.49 29.68
C LEU A 774 11.58 8.96 28.66
N ALA A 775 10.32 9.11 29.05
CA ALA A 775 9.25 9.67 28.22
C ALA A 775 9.56 11.12 27.79
N SER A 776 10.16 11.93 28.67
CA SER A 776 10.58 13.30 28.33
C SER A 776 11.69 13.35 27.27
N ARG A 777 12.42 12.24 27.08
CA ARG A 777 13.53 12.07 26.13
C ARG A 777 13.21 11.11 24.99
N GLN A 778 11.92 10.79 24.79
CA GLN A 778 11.47 9.79 23.82
C GLN A 778 11.92 10.09 22.38
N THR A 779 12.05 11.37 22.01
CA THR A 779 12.52 11.82 20.69
C THR A 779 13.98 11.46 20.40
N ASP A 780 14.77 11.14 21.42
CA ASP A 780 16.18 10.79 21.26
C ASP A 780 16.38 9.34 20.81
N PHE A 781 15.36 8.47 20.98
CA PHE A 781 15.42 7.06 20.64
C PHE A 781 15.05 6.82 19.18
N ASN A 782 15.79 5.94 18.51
CA ASN A 782 15.49 5.57 17.13
C ASN A 782 14.77 4.21 17.04
N HIS A 783 14.34 3.84 15.83
CA HIS A 783 13.63 2.58 15.58
C HIS A 783 14.41 1.33 16.01
N SER A 784 15.74 1.33 15.92
CA SER A 784 16.56 0.19 16.35
C SER A 784 16.56 0.02 17.87
N ASP A 785 16.48 1.12 18.60
CA ASP A 785 16.45 1.13 20.06
C ASP A 785 15.12 0.57 20.57
N TRP A 786 14.01 0.99 19.97
CA TRP A 786 12.68 0.45 20.29
C TRP A 786 12.62 -1.06 20.04
N ASN A 787 13.14 -1.54 18.90
CA ASN A 787 13.21 -2.98 18.61
C ASN A 787 13.99 -3.79 19.65
N ARG A 788 15.03 -3.20 20.27
CA ARG A 788 15.79 -3.86 21.35
C ARG A 788 14.99 -3.93 22.65
N LEU A 789 14.25 -2.86 22.97
CA LEU A 789 13.46 -2.77 24.21
C LEU A 789 12.21 -3.67 24.18
N VAL A 790 11.60 -3.87 23.02
CA VAL A 790 10.39 -4.69 22.81
C VAL A 790 10.45 -6.08 23.46
N ASN A 791 11.62 -6.74 23.41
CA ASN A 791 11.81 -8.08 23.97
C ASN A 791 12.64 -8.13 25.26
N PHE A 792 13.10 -6.98 25.76
CA PHE A 792 13.95 -6.92 26.95
C PHE A 792 13.11 -6.86 28.23
N ASN A 793 13.51 -7.60 29.26
CA ASN A 793 12.79 -7.64 30.54
C ASN A 793 13.23 -6.49 31.44
N PHE A 794 12.46 -5.39 31.45
CA PHE A 794 12.78 -4.22 32.30
C PHE A 794 11.56 -3.61 33.02
N ILE A 795 10.35 -4.09 32.75
CA ILE A 795 9.13 -3.58 33.39
C ILE A 795 8.88 -4.38 34.68
N PRO A 796 8.91 -3.75 35.88
CA PRO A 796 8.67 -4.45 37.14
C PRO A 796 7.18 -4.68 37.39
N ILE A 797 6.79 -5.94 37.61
CA ILE A 797 5.42 -6.33 37.95
C ILE A 797 5.44 -7.14 39.24
N ARG A 798 4.43 -6.94 40.10
CA ARG A 798 4.22 -7.79 41.28
C ARG A 798 3.45 -9.05 40.89
N ASN A 799 4.03 -10.22 41.15
CA ASN A 799 3.36 -11.49 40.94
C ASN A 799 2.35 -11.79 42.06
N GLN A 800 1.56 -12.87 41.90
CA GLN A 800 0.63 -13.39 42.89
C GLN A 800 1.28 -13.68 44.27
N SER A 801 2.59 -14.01 44.29
CA SER A 801 3.39 -14.19 45.53
C SER A 801 3.96 -12.89 46.12
N ASN A 802 3.59 -11.73 45.59
CA ASN A 802 4.06 -10.39 45.99
C ASN A 802 5.56 -10.11 45.74
N GLU A 803 6.23 -10.95 44.94
CA GLU A 803 7.61 -10.74 44.47
C GLU A 803 7.63 -9.89 43.19
N ILE A 804 8.66 -9.05 43.03
CA ILE A 804 8.82 -8.19 41.85
C ILE A 804 9.59 -8.94 40.76
N ILE A 805 8.95 -9.16 39.61
CA ILE A 805 9.54 -9.78 38.44
C ILE A 805 9.66 -8.74 37.31
N LEU A 806 10.75 -8.81 36.54
CA LEU A 806 10.90 -7.99 35.34
C LEU A 806 10.34 -8.72 34.12
N THR A 807 9.49 -8.05 33.35
CA THR A 807 8.89 -8.58 32.12
C THR A 807 9.15 -7.69 30.93
N SER A 808 8.90 -8.23 29.73
CA SER A 808 9.06 -7.52 28.47
C SER A 808 7.79 -6.76 28.06
N PRO A 809 7.93 -5.64 27.33
CA PRO A 809 6.81 -4.86 26.80
C PRO A 809 5.78 -5.70 26.02
N CYS A 810 6.23 -6.62 25.15
CA CYS A 810 5.35 -7.49 24.36
C CYS A 810 4.35 -8.35 25.15
N LYS A 811 4.62 -8.58 26.45
CA LYS A 811 3.79 -9.42 27.31
C LYS A 811 2.80 -8.62 28.16
N CYS A 812 2.86 -7.30 28.08
CA CYS A 812 2.08 -6.39 28.90
C CYS A 812 1.03 -5.66 28.09
N PHE A 813 -0.09 -5.35 28.74
CA PHE A 813 -1.21 -4.62 28.14
C PHE A 813 -1.74 -3.55 29.09
N PHE A 814 -2.27 -2.45 28.56
CA PHE A 814 -2.85 -1.39 29.39
C PHE A 814 -4.30 -1.71 29.80
N LYS A 815 -5.09 -2.34 28.91
CA LYS A 815 -6.53 -2.57 29.09
C LYS A 815 -6.95 -3.95 28.58
N PHE A 816 -7.77 -4.67 29.33
CA PHE A 816 -8.57 -5.81 28.83
C PHE A 816 -9.66 -6.17 29.85
N GLN A 817 -10.62 -7.02 29.45
CA GLN A 817 -11.75 -7.42 30.30
C GLN A 817 -11.30 -8.21 31.54
N ASP A 818 -11.91 -7.93 32.70
CA ASP A 818 -11.53 -8.42 34.04
C ASP A 818 -11.34 -9.93 34.18
N GLU A 819 -11.98 -10.74 33.31
CA GLU A 819 -12.01 -12.19 33.36
C GLU A 819 -10.73 -12.88 32.86
N LEU A 820 -9.80 -12.13 32.22
CA LEU A 820 -8.51 -12.65 31.71
C LEU A 820 -7.30 -12.18 32.54
N LYS A 821 -7.53 -11.60 33.72
CA LYS A 821 -6.47 -11.04 34.60
C LYS A 821 -5.38 -12.02 35.00
N ASP A 822 -5.71 -13.32 35.05
CA ASP A 822 -4.74 -14.37 35.40
C ASP A 822 -3.87 -14.83 34.23
N LEU A 823 -4.20 -14.43 32.99
CA LEU A 823 -3.54 -14.92 31.76
C LEU A 823 -2.75 -13.85 31.01
N PHE A 824 -3.13 -12.58 31.14
CA PHE A 824 -2.42 -11.43 30.58
C PHE A 824 -1.93 -10.48 31.68
N LEU A 825 -0.78 -9.85 31.47
CA LEU A 825 -0.19 -8.94 32.45
C LEU A 825 -0.67 -7.52 32.21
N GLN A 826 -1.55 -7.02 33.08
CA GLN A 826 -1.99 -5.63 33.04
C GLN A 826 -1.00 -4.73 33.79
N ILE A 827 -0.62 -3.61 33.19
CA ILE A 827 0.26 -2.62 33.81
C ILE A 827 -0.32 -1.21 33.71
N ASP A 828 -0.03 -0.39 34.72
CA ASP A 828 -0.27 1.05 34.69
C ASP A 828 0.78 1.76 35.58
N PHE A 829 1.57 2.63 34.97
CA PHE A 829 2.58 3.45 35.65
C PHE A 829 2.29 4.95 35.53
N GLY A 830 1.04 5.33 35.22
CA GLY A 830 0.65 6.70 34.99
C GLY A 830 0.89 7.19 33.56
N GLU A 831 0.18 8.25 33.18
CA GLU A 831 0.05 8.69 31.78
C GLU A 831 1.40 8.94 31.09
N LYS A 832 2.33 9.63 31.76
CA LYS A 832 3.65 9.98 31.20
C LYS A 832 4.51 8.74 30.94
N ALA A 833 4.58 7.82 31.90
CA ALA A 833 5.35 6.59 31.78
C ALA A 833 4.73 5.63 30.74
N ASN A 834 3.40 5.54 30.70
CA ASN A 834 2.69 4.67 29.76
C ASN A 834 2.95 5.08 28.29
N ARG A 835 3.09 6.37 27.97
CA ARG A 835 3.47 6.83 26.61
C ARG A 835 4.83 6.28 26.16
N PHE A 836 5.81 6.25 27.06
CA PHE A 836 7.12 5.64 26.77
C PHE A 836 6.99 4.13 26.59
N LEU A 837 6.26 3.45 27.48
CA LEU A 837 6.04 2.00 27.40
C LEU A 837 5.26 1.58 26.14
N GLN A 838 4.33 2.40 25.67
CA GLN A 838 3.61 2.20 24.41
C GLN A 838 4.58 2.22 23.22
N SER A 839 5.58 3.12 23.23
CA SER A 839 6.64 3.16 22.22
C SER A 839 7.63 2.00 22.34
N CYS A 840 7.80 1.44 23.54
CA CYS A 840 8.53 0.19 23.77
C CYS A 840 7.75 -1.07 23.31
N GLY A 841 6.50 -0.96 22.86
CA GLY A 841 5.71 -2.08 22.33
C GLY A 841 4.63 -2.63 23.25
N VAL A 842 4.29 -1.97 24.37
CA VAL A 842 3.11 -2.30 25.17
C VAL A 842 1.85 -1.87 24.40
N LYS A 843 0.90 -2.79 24.22
CA LYS A 843 -0.35 -2.52 23.48
C LYS A 843 -1.50 -2.21 24.41
N ASP A 844 -2.54 -1.57 23.88
CA ASP A 844 -3.77 -1.34 24.64
C ASP A 844 -4.48 -2.67 24.95
N GLU A 845 -4.75 -3.50 23.94
CA GLU A 845 -5.41 -4.81 24.08
C GLU A 845 -4.63 -5.95 23.35
N PRO A 846 -4.79 -7.22 23.77
CA PRO A 846 -4.23 -8.38 23.06
C PRO A 846 -4.78 -8.51 21.63
N SER A 847 -3.91 -8.77 20.66
CA SER A 847 -4.33 -9.00 19.26
C SER A 847 -4.65 -10.47 19.00
N SER A 848 -5.18 -10.78 17.81
CA SER A 848 -5.47 -12.15 17.38
C SER A 848 -4.25 -13.09 17.48
N ILE A 849 -3.02 -12.56 17.39
CA ILE A 849 -1.78 -13.35 17.52
C ILE A 849 -1.56 -13.80 18.95
N GLU A 850 -1.68 -12.90 19.93
CA GLU A 850 -1.49 -13.25 21.34
C GLU A 850 -2.63 -14.16 21.83
N TYR A 851 -3.86 -13.98 21.33
CA TYR A 851 -4.94 -14.94 21.55
C TYR A 851 -4.61 -16.32 20.98
N ALA A 852 -4.06 -16.42 19.77
CA ALA A 852 -3.67 -17.69 19.17
C ALA A 852 -2.54 -18.40 19.95
N GLU A 853 -1.54 -17.66 20.44
CA GLU A 853 -0.48 -18.19 21.30
C GLU A 853 -1.04 -18.70 22.64
N LEU A 854 -1.99 -17.96 23.23
CA LEU A 854 -2.69 -18.39 24.45
C LEU A 854 -3.46 -19.70 24.24
N LEU A 855 -4.20 -19.82 23.14
CA LEU A 855 -4.93 -21.06 22.81
C LEU A 855 -3.98 -22.25 22.69
N VAL A 856 -2.85 -22.09 22.01
CA VAL A 856 -1.86 -23.18 21.85
C VAL A 856 -1.28 -23.61 23.20
N LYS A 857 -1.08 -22.67 24.14
CA LYS A 857 -0.48 -22.94 25.44
C LYS A 857 -1.45 -23.55 26.45
N SER A 858 -2.68 -23.03 26.55
CA SER A 858 -3.61 -23.30 27.66
C SER A 858 -5.09 -23.40 27.24
N SER A 859 -5.41 -23.99 26.08
CA SER A 859 -6.81 -24.08 25.56
C SER A 859 -7.81 -24.70 26.53
N HIS A 860 -7.45 -25.79 27.21
CA HIS A 860 -8.35 -26.52 28.11
C HIS A 860 -8.65 -25.76 29.41
N GLU A 861 -7.64 -25.08 29.97
CA GLU A 861 -7.80 -24.24 31.15
C GLU A 861 -8.64 -23.02 30.82
N LEU A 862 -8.36 -22.38 29.68
CA LEU A 862 -9.12 -21.23 29.20
C LEU A 862 -10.60 -21.57 29.00
N LEU A 863 -10.92 -22.68 28.31
CA LEU A 863 -12.30 -23.09 28.08
C LEU A 863 -13.07 -23.32 29.39
N LYS A 864 -12.41 -23.86 30.42
CA LYS A 864 -13.01 -24.05 31.75
C LYS A 864 -13.28 -22.73 32.48
N LEU A 865 -12.39 -21.75 32.31
CA LEU A 865 -12.48 -20.43 32.97
C LEU A 865 -13.55 -19.54 32.32
N ILE A 866 -13.56 -19.42 30.99
CA ILE A 866 -14.40 -18.42 30.29
C ILE A 866 -15.70 -19.01 29.69
N GLY A 867 -15.81 -20.34 29.60
CA GLY A 867 -16.94 -21.01 28.97
C GLY A 867 -16.92 -21.02 27.43
N ILE A 868 -17.83 -21.81 26.85
CA ILE A 868 -17.78 -22.16 25.41
C ILE A 868 -18.06 -20.97 24.47
N GLU A 869 -19.02 -20.11 24.79
CA GLU A 869 -19.41 -18.99 23.91
C GLU A 869 -18.31 -17.93 23.83
N LYS A 870 -17.68 -17.60 24.96
CA LYS A 870 -16.55 -16.67 25.00
C LYS A 870 -15.33 -17.27 24.30
N TYR A 871 -15.10 -18.58 24.44
CA TYR A 871 -14.04 -19.28 23.71
C TYR A 871 -14.29 -19.25 22.19
N LEU A 872 -15.53 -19.46 21.74
CA LEU A 872 -15.91 -19.31 20.32
C LEU A 872 -15.71 -17.87 19.83
N ASN A 873 -16.00 -16.85 20.65
CA ASN A 873 -15.70 -15.46 20.31
C ASN A 873 -14.20 -15.21 20.10
N ILE A 874 -13.32 -15.83 20.90
CA ILE A 874 -11.87 -15.79 20.67
C ILE A 874 -11.51 -16.45 19.33
N LEU A 875 -12.08 -17.63 19.03
CA LEU A 875 -11.87 -18.28 17.74
C LEU A 875 -12.38 -17.44 16.56
N ARG A 876 -13.51 -16.73 16.70
CA ARG A 876 -14.02 -15.79 15.69
C ARG A 876 -13.08 -14.60 15.48
N LYS A 877 -12.55 -14.00 16.56
CA LYS A 877 -11.54 -12.93 16.48
C LYS A 877 -10.26 -13.39 15.78
N ILE A 878 -9.85 -14.63 16.01
CA ILE A 878 -8.71 -15.24 15.30
C ILE A 878 -9.06 -15.47 13.83
N ALA A 879 -10.21 -16.06 13.53
CA ALA A 879 -10.67 -16.36 12.18
C ALA A 879 -10.81 -15.10 11.30
N ASN A 880 -11.42 -14.03 11.82
CA ASN A 880 -11.54 -12.74 11.12
C ASN A 880 -10.18 -12.09 10.85
N GLY A 881 -9.25 -12.21 11.79
CA GLY A 881 -7.87 -11.78 11.58
C GLY A 881 -7.16 -12.61 10.50
N PHE A 882 -7.42 -13.92 10.47
CA PHE A 882 -6.70 -14.89 9.65
C PHE A 882 -6.81 -14.65 8.13
N SER A 883 -7.81 -13.90 7.66
CA SER A 883 -7.93 -13.46 6.26
C SER A 883 -7.15 -12.18 5.94
N ASN A 884 -7.09 -11.22 6.87
CA ASN A 884 -6.39 -9.94 6.69
C ASN A 884 -4.88 -10.04 6.98
N PHE A 885 -4.46 -11.03 7.76
CA PHE A 885 -3.07 -11.31 8.07
C PHE A 885 -2.37 -12.03 6.91
N GLY A 886 -2.19 -11.34 5.79
CA GLY A 886 -1.45 -11.79 4.61
C GLY A 886 0.02 -12.17 4.85
N ASN A 887 0.53 -12.15 6.10
CA ASN A 887 1.87 -12.60 6.46
C ASN A 887 1.98 -13.25 7.86
N MET A 888 0.97 -13.97 8.33
CA MET A 888 1.22 -15.00 9.37
C MET A 888 2.06 -16.19 8.83
N ALA A 889 2.32 -16.19 7.51
CA ALA A 889 3.39 -16.94 6.88
C ALA A 889 4.80 -16.60 7.41
N ASN A 890 5.01 -15.47 8.10
CA ASN A 890 6.31 -15.13 8.71
C ASN A 890 6.48 -15.63 10.16
N LYS A 891 5.45 -16.20 10.79
CA LYS A 891 5.57 -17.07 11.99
C LYS A 891 5.12 -18.49 11.61
N ILE A 892 5.84 -19.13 10.69
CA ILE A 892 5.60 -20.52 10.22
C ILE A 892 5.38 -21.49 11.41
N GLY A 893 6.02 -21.23 12.55
CA GLY A 893 5.87 -22.01 13.78
C GLY A 893 4.47 -22.00 14.41
N LEU A 894 3.79 -20.85 14.54
CA LEU A 894 2.54 -20.76 15.30
C LEU A 894 1.38 -21.45 14.57
N ALA A 895 1.24 -21.21 13.26
CA ALA A 895 0.23 -21.90 12.46
C ALA A 895 0.42 -23.43 12.49
N LEU A 896 1.68 -23.91 12.41
CA LEU A 896 1.98 -25.35 12.56
C LEU A 896 1.64 -25.88 13.96
N GLN A 897 1.90 -25.10 15.01
CA GLN A 897 1.53 -25.47 16.38
C GLN A 897 0.00 -25.53 16.54
N MET A 898 -0.74 -24.57 15.98
CA MET A 898 -2.21 -24.54 15.97
C MET A 898 -2.81 -25.76 15.25
N LYS A 899 -2.18 -26.25 14.17
CA LYS A 899 -2.62 -27.47 13.47
C LYS A 899 -2.47 -28.73 14.34
N LYS A 900 -1.48 -28.76 15.23
CA LYS A 900 -1.15 -29.92 16.07
C LYS A 900 -1.81 -29.87 17.46
N ALA A 901 -2.19 -28.70 17.94
CA ALA A 901 -2.76 -28.51 19.27
C ALA A 901 -4.29 -28.71 19.28
N PRO A 902 -4.87 -29.23 20.38
CA PRO A 902 -6.32 -29.38 20.53
C PRO A 902 -6.96 -28.04 20.94
N ILE A 903 -7.03 -27.10 20.00
CA ILE A 903 -7.53 -25.73 20.24
C ILE A 903 -8.90 -25.47 19.61
N LEU A 904 -9.32 -26.31 18.68
CA LEU A 904 -10.54 -26.11 17.91
C LEU A 904 -11.73 -26.73 18.63
N VAL A 905 -12.83 -25.99 18.69
CA VAL A 905 -14.11 -26.52 19.18
C VAL A 905 -14.67 -27.47 18.14
N ALA A 906 -14.99 -28.68 18.57
CA ALA A 906 -15.61 -29.74 17.78
C ALA A 906 -16.96 -30.10 18.37
N ILE A 907 -17.91 -30.42 17.50
CA ILE A 907 -19.29 -30.73 17.83
C ILE A 907 -19.58 -32.19 17.47
N THR A 908 -20.21 -32.91 18.41
CA THR A 908 -20.88 -34.19 18.17
C THR A 908 -22.34 -34.08 18.61
N LYS A 909 -23.25 -34.72 17.88
CA LYS A 909 -24.68 -34.71 18.22
C LYS A 909 -25.03 -35.95 19.05
N GLU A 910 -25.74 -35.79 20.17
CA GLU A 910 -26.36 -36.92 20.86
C GLU A 910 -27.86 -36.95 20.55
N TYR A 911 -28.38 -38.11 20.14
CA TYR A 911 -29.82 -38.31 19.99
C TYR A 911 -30.37 -38.83 21.32
N ARG A 912 -31.15 -38.01 22.02
CA ARG A 912 -31.89 -38.41 23.23
C ARG A 912 -33.37 -38.14 23.02
N GLU A 913 -34.21 -39.14 23.23
CA GLU A 913 -35.66 -38.93 23.35
C GLU A 913 -35.94 -38.27 24.70
N ILE A 914 -36.34 -37.00 24.66
CA ILE A 914 -36.76 -36.26 25.86
C ILE A 914 -38.13 -35.65 25.56
N LYS A 915 -39.18 -36.14 26.24
CA LYS A 915 -40.54 -35.56 26.26
C LYS A 915 -41.18 -35.35 24.87
N PHE A 916 -41.17 -36.37 24.02
CA PHE A 916 -41.83 -36.37 22.69
C PHE A 916 -41.36 -35.28 21.70
N GLU A 917 -40.29 -34.55 22.00
CA GLU A 917 -39.54 -33.72 21.05
C GLU A 917 -38.13 -34.30 20.84
N MET A 918 -37.74 -34.53 19.58
CA MET A 918 -36.36 -34.87 19.25
C MET A 918 -35.50 -33.61 19.38
N LYS A 919 -34.83 -33.44 20.53
CA LYS A 919 -33.79 -32.40 20.69
C LYS A 919 -32.43 -33.01 20.37
N GLU A 920 -31.67 -32.34 19.52
CA GLU A 920 -30.28 -32.66 19.16
C GLU A 920 -29.31 -31.75 19.95
N PRO A 921 -29.02 -32.00 21.23
CA PRO A 921 -28.04 -31.20 21.96
C PRO A 921 -26.64 -31.39 21.38
N ASN A 922 -25.98 -30.28 21.07
CA ASN A 922 -24.59 -30.24 20.64
C ASN A 922 -23.65 -30.45 21.84
N ILE A 923 -22.77 -31.44 21.74
CA ILE A 923 -21.69 -31.65 22.71
C ILE A 923 -20.42 -31.03 22.16
N TYR A 924 -19.92 -30.03 22.87
CA TYR A 924 -18.70 -29.30 22.51
C TYR A 924 -17.48 -29.94 23.18
N ARG A 925 -16.43 -30.21 22.40
CA ARG A 925 -15.13 -30.69 22.88
C ARG A 925 -14.00 -29.99 22.14
N LEU A 926 -12.85 -29.85 22.75
CA LEU A 926 -11.65 -29.38 22.05
C LEU A 926 -10.98 -30.53 21.31
N GLY A 927 -10.59 -30.29 20.06
CA GLY A 927 -9.98 -31.28 19.18
C GLY A 927 -8.88 -30.68 18.30
N MET A 928 -8.05 -31.57 17.77
CA MET A 928 -7.04 -31.24 16.76
C MET A 928 -7.68 -31.15 15.38
N ALA A 929 -7.15 -30.29 14.51
CA ALA A 929 -7.70 -30.09 13.17
C ALA A 929 -7.81 -31.40 12.35
N ASN A 930 -6.82 -32.30 12.46
CA ASN A 930 -6.83 -33.58 11.74
C ASN A 930 -7.87 -34.60 12.24
N ARG A 931 -8.52 -34.35 13.38
CA ARG A 931 -9.57 -35.20 13.97
C ARG A 931 -10.97 -34.60 13.81
N ILE A 932 -11.06 -33.38 13.26
CA ILE A 932 -12.31 -32.67 13.06
C ILE A 932 -12.61 -32.64 11.57
N TYR A 933 -13.85 -32.93 11.23
CA TYR A 933 -14.34 -32.87 9.87
C TYR A 933 -15.20 -31.62 9.66
N ILE A 934 -15.16 -31.08 8.45
CA ILE A 934 -16.14 -30.07 8.01
C ILE A 934 -17.43 -30.84 7.66
N ASN A 935 -18.56 -30.42 8.22
CA ASN A 935 -19.84 -31.12 8.09
C ASN A 935 -20.53 -30.84 6.76
N ASP A 936 -19.94 -31.30 5.65
CA ASP A 936 -20.46 -31.09 4.31
C ASP A 936 -21.44 -32.18 3.82
N ASP A 937 -21.67 -33.22 4.63
CA ASP A 937 -22.63 -34.28 4.34
C ASP A 937 -23.35 -34.79 5.60
N LYS A 938 -24.62 -34.38 5.76
CA LYS A 938 -25.47 -34.75 6.89
C LYS A 938 -25.79 -36.26 6.94
N ILE A 939 -25.75 -36.98 5.81
CA ILE A 939 -26.00 -38.42 5.75
C ILE A 939 -24.84 -39.15 6.42
N TYR A 940 -23.60 -38.80 6.06
CA TYR A 940 -22.42 -39.37 6.70
C TYR A 940 -22.29 -38.96 8.16
N GLN A 941 -22.70 -37.74 8.52
CA GLN A 941 -22.82 -37.34 9.93
C GLN A 941 -23.81 -38.24 10.68
N GLY A 942 -24.96 -38.59 10.09
CA GLY A 942 -25.90 -39.54 10.70
C GLY A 942 -25.36 -40.97 10.80
N ILE A 943 -24.52 -41.41 9.85
CA ILE A 943 -23.95 -42.76 9.86
C ILE A 943 -22.84 -42.88 10.91
N PHE A 944 -21.88 -41.96 10.93
CA PHE A 944 -20.68 -42.07 11.76
C PHE A 944 -20.70 -41.22 13.03
N ASN A 945 -21.47 -40.12 13.03
CA ASN A 945 -21.47 -39.08 14.06
C ASN A 945 -20.05 -38.64 14.49
N PRO A 946 -19.19 -38.22 13.55
CA PRO A 946 -17.82 -37.83 13.86
C PRO A 946 -17.76 -36.44 14.50
N LEU A 947 -16.58 -36.07 15.01
CA LEU A 947 -16.30 -34.71 15.47
C LEU A 947 -16.34 -33.74 14.29
N THR A 948 -17.25 -32.76 14.35
CA THR A 948 -17.49 -31.79 13.27
C THR A 948 -17.15 -30.35 13.68
N ALA A 949 -16.82 -29.49 12.72
CA ALA A 949 -16.64 -28.06 12.95
C ALA A 949 -18.00 -27.39 13.29
N PRO A 950 -18.02 -26.24 14.00
CA PRO A 950 -19.21 -25.41 14.15
C PRO A 950 -19.74 -24.96 12.79
N GLU A 951 -21.07 -24.96 12.61
CA GLU A 951 -21.77 -24.60 11.38
C GLU A 951 -21.83 -23.06 11.22
N GLU A 952 -20.66 -22.43 11.08
CA GLU A 952 -20.46 -21.00 10.84
C GLU A 952 -19.46 -20.81 9.70
N ASP A 953 -19.86 -20.18 8.58
CA ASP A 953 -19.05 -20.07 7.36
C ASP A 953 -17.61 -19.56 7.60
N ASN A 954 -17.46 -18.50 8.42
CA ASN A 954 -16.16 -17.92 8.74
C ASN A 954 -15.25 -18.89 9.52
N LEU A 955 -15.83 -19.69 10.43
CA LEU A 955 -15.10 -20.70 11.18
C LEU A 955 -14.79 -21.92 10.31
N GLU A 956 -15.69 -22.36 9.43
CA GLU A 956 -15.43 -23.47 8.51
C GLU A 956 -14.25 -23.19 7.57
N ILE A 957 -14.16 -21.97 7.03
CA ILE A 957 -13.03 -21.52 6.22
C ILE A 957 -11.72 -21.57 7.04
N PHE A 958 -11.75 -21.08 8.27
CA PHE A 958 -10.60 -21.10 9.17
C PHE A 958 -10.16 -22.54 9.52
N TYR A 959 -11.12 -23.44 9.81
CA TYR A 959 -10.87 -24.86 10.09
C TYR A 959 -10.29 -25.58 8.87
N LYS A 960 -10.79 -25.28 7.66
CA LYS A 960 -10.24 -25.78 6.40
C LYS A 960 -8.78 -25.35 6.21
N LYS A 961 -8.45 -24.08 6.49
CA LYS A 961 -7.06 -23.56 6.42
C LYS A 961 -6.12 -24.23 7.43
N LEU A 962 -6.63 -24.64 8.60
CA LEU A 962 -5.89 -25.42 9.59
C LEU A 962 -5.77 -26.92 9.22
N GLY A 963 -6.42 -27.38 8.16
CA GLY A 963 -6.28 -28.74 7.64
C GLY A 963 -7.36 -29.73 8.08
N CYS A 964 -8.49 -29.24 8.60
CA CYS A 964 -9.69 -30.07 8.76
C CYS A 964 -10.14 -30.57 7.38
N LYS A 965 -10.48 -31.86 7.30
CA LYS A 965 -10.90 -32.50 6.04
C LYS A 965 -12.41 -32.37 5.87
N SER A 966 -12.87 -32.37 4.62
CA SER A 966 -14.28 -32.63 4.30
C SER A 966 -14.68 -34.01 4.83
N LEU A 967 -15.88 -34.10 5.44
CA LEU A 967 -16.42 -35.38 5.88
C LEU A 967 -16.72 -36.27 4.67
N ARG A 968 -17.34 -35.70 3.65
CA ARG A 968 -17.66 -36.39 2.38
C ARG A 968 -16.43 -36.99 1.71
N ASP A 969 -15.34 -36.23 1.57
CA ASP A 969 -14.12 -36.69 0.90
C ASP A 969 -13.38 -37.76 1.71
N SER A 970 -13.71 -37.90 3.00
CA SER A 970 -13.04 -38.83 3.92
C SER A 970 -13.76 -40.18 4.05
N VAL A 971 -14.98 -40.31 3.53
CA VAL A 971 -15.76 -41.55 3.56
C VAL A 971 -15.63 -42.29 2.23
N ASN A 972 -15.11 -43.51 2.28
CA ASN A 972 -15.13 -44.42 1.13
C ASN A 972 -16.40 -45.29 1.18
N GLU A 973 -17.13 -45.34 0.08
CA GLU A 973 -18.36 -46.12 -0.05
C GLU A 973 -18.15 -47.27 -1.03
N THR A 974 -18.41 -48.51 -0.60
CA THR A 974 -18.41 -49.69 -1.47
C THR A 974 -19.73 -50.43 -1.37
N SER A 975 -20.41 -50.61 -2.49
CA SER A 975 -21.72 -51.26 -2.56
C SER A 975 -21.61 -52.62 -3.25
N MET A 976 -22.21 -53.65 -2.67
CA MET A 976 -22.26 -55.00 -3.22
C MET A 976 -23.72 -55.42 -3.46
N PRO A 977 -24.08 -55.81 -4.69
CA PRO A 977 -25.40 -56.33 -5.01
C PRO A 977 -25.49 -57.78 -4.51
N ARG A 978 -26.55 -58.13 -3.77
CA ARG A 978 -26.75 -59.47 -3.21
C ARG A 978 -28.13 -60.01 -3.59
N GLY A 979 -28.15 -61.22 -4.16
CA GLY A 979 -29.38 -61.87 -4.60
C GLY A 979 -29.44 -62.08 -6.11
N SER A 980 -30.64 -62.42 -6.60
CA SER A 980 -30.86 -62.72 -8.01
C SER A 980 -31.10 -61.45 -8.83
N ILE A 981 -30.30 -61.24 -9.88
CA ILE A 981 -30.45 -60.11 -10.80
C ILE A 981 -31.59 -60.42 -11.78
N ARG A 982 -32.60 -59.55 -11.84
CA ARG A 982 -33.80 -59.74 -12.66
C ARG A 982 -34.09 -58.51 -13.52
N VAL A 983 -34.77 -58.73 -14.65
CA VAL A 983 -35.36 -57.66 -15.45
C VAL A 983 -36.85 -57.66 -15.19
N THR A 984 -37.31 -56.68 -14.40
CA THR A 984 -38.72 -56.47 -14.04
C THR A 984 -39.30 -55.30 -14.81
N ASP A 985 -40.62 -55.17 -14.82
CA ASP A 985 -41.31 -54.04 -15.46
C ASP A 985 -40.88 -52.70 -14.85
N LYS A 986 -40.63 -52.67 -13.54
CA LYS A 986 -40.07 -51.49 -12.84
C LYS A 986 -38.68 -51.12 -13.38
N SER A 987 -37.78 -52.09 -13.52
CA SER A 987 -36.43 -51.84 -14.06
C SER A 987 -36.44 -51.40 -15.53
N LYS A 988 -37.32 -51.98 -16.35
CA LYS A 988 -37.50 -51.58 -17.76
C LYS A 988 -38.01 -50.15 -17.86
N LYS A 989 -39.04 -49.80 -17.09
CA LYS A 989 -39.62 -48.45 -17.06
C LYS A 989 -38.60 -47.38 -16.71
N PHE A 990 -37.79 -47.61 -15.66
CA PHE A 990 -36.73 -46.65 -15.31
C PHE A 990 -35.63 -46.60 -16.37
N GLN A 991 -35.24 -47.72 -16.97
CA GLN A 991 -34.25 -47.73 -18.04
C GLN A 991 -34.72 -46.93 -19.26
N GLU A 992 -35.97 -47.09 -19.66
CA GLU A 992 -36.56 -46.34 -20.78
C GLU A 992 -36.59 -44.83 -20.47
N ILE A 993 -37.09 -44.44 -19.30
CA ILE A 993 -37.17 -43.02 -18.89
C ILE A 993 -35.78 -42.38 -18.81
N ILE A 994 -34.77 -43.08 -18.24
CA ILE A 994 -33.40 -42.54 -18.10
C ILE A 994 -32.76 -42.33 -19.47
N ILE A 995 -32.94 -43.27 -20.41
CA ILE A 995 -32.39 -43.18 -21.77
C ILE A 995 -33.12 -42.11 -22.58
N GLU A 996 -34.46 -42.10 -22.53
CA GLU A 996 -35.32 -41.13 -23.23
C GLU A 996 -34.98 -39.70 -22.81
N ARG A 997 -34.78 -39.47 -21.50
CA ARG A 997 -34.53 -38.14 -20.92
C ARG A 997 -33.06 -37.82 -20.70
N ALA A 998 -32.15 -38.62 -21.26
CA ALA A 998 -30.71 -38.54 -20.98
C ALA A 998 -30.12 -37.13 -21.19
N SER A 999 -30.53 -36.43 -22.26
CA SER A 999 -30.07 -35.07 -22.58
C SER A 999 -30.59 -34.02 -21.58
N LEU A 1000 -31.75 -34.23 -20.98
CA LEU A 1000 -32.37 -33.28 -20.03
C LEU A 1000 -31.58 -33.18 -18.73
N TYR A 1001 -30.92 -34.26 -18.30
CA TYR A 1001 -30.07 -34.24 -17.11
C TYR A 1001 -28.85 -33.33 -17.26
N TYR A 1002 -28.44 -32.96 -18.48
CA TYR A 1002 -27.29 -32.08 -18.72
C TYR A 1002 -27.69 -30.67 -19.15
N PHE A 1003 -29.00 -30.41 -19.26
CA PHE A 1003 -29.55 -29.10 -19.60
C PHE A 1003 -29.14 -28.06 -18.55
N ARG A 1004 -28.58 -26.91 -19.00
CA ARG A 1004 -28.04 -25.83 -18.16
C ARG A 1004 -26.88 -26.18 -17.21
N TYR A 1005 -26.28 -27.36 -17.31
CA TYR A 1005 -25.09 -27.69 -16.51
C TYR A 1005 -23.78 -27.30 -17.21
N PRO A 1006 -22.87 -26.57 -16.56
CA PRO A 1006 -21.56 -26.25 -17.12
C PRO A 1006 -20.76 -27.51 -17.45
N LYS A 1007 -20.10 -27.54 -18.63
CA LYS A 1007 -19.25 -28.69 -19.03
C LYS A 1007 -18.15 -29.00 -18.01
N GLY A 1008 -17.66 -27.97 -17.31
CA GLY A 1008 -16.68 -28.09 -16.23
C GLY A 1008 -17.17 -28.89 -15.02
N ASP A 1009 -18.49 -28.98 -14.80
CA ASP A 1009 -19.11 -29.61 -13.62
C ASP A 1009 -19.70 -30.99 -13.93
N ILE A 1010 -19.56 -31.47 -15.17
CA ILE A 1010 -20.03 -32.79 -15.59
C ILE A 1010 -18.91 -33.82 -15.35
N LYS A 1011 -19.26 -34.92 -14.70
CA LYS A 1011 -18.37 -36.05 -14.40
C LYS A 1011 -18.48 -37.17 -15.43
N SER A 1012 -19.68 -37.42 -15.96
CA SER A 1012 -19.95 -38.44 -16.97
C SER A 1012 -20.93 -37.87 -17.98
N ASP A 1013 -20.71 -38.16 -19.26
CA ASP A 1013 -21.42 -37.54 -20.36
C ASP A 1013 -22.77 -38.22 -20.68
N GLU A 1014 -23.54 -37.64 -21.59
CA GLU A 1014 -24.82 -38.20 -22.04
C GLU A 1014 -24.67 -39.62 -22.61
N LYS A 1015 -23.56 -39.89 -23.32
CA LYS A 1015 -23.27 -41.22 -23.88
C LYS A 1015 -23.10 -42.27 -22.79
N TRP A 1016 -22.47 -41.91 -21.67
CA TRP A 1016 -22.36 -42.77 -20.50
C TRP A 1016 -23.74 -43.11 -19.92
N LEU A 1017 -24.61 -42.11 -19.76
CA LEU A 1017 -25.93 -42.32 -19.16
C LEU A 1017 -26.84 -43.18 -20.06
N LYS A 1018 -26.78 -43.01 -21.39
CA LYS A 1018 -27.52 -43.86 -22.35
C LYS A 1018 -27.05 -45.32 -22.37
N LYS A 1019 -25.82 -45.61 -21.93
CA LYS A 1019 -25.27 -46.97 -21.80
C LYS A 1019 -25.59 -47.63 -20.45
N LEU A 1020 -26.16 -46.89 -19.50
CA LEU A 1020 -26.49 -47.39 -18.16
C LEU A 1020 -27.63 -48.42 -18.22
N LYS A 1021 -27.37 -49.64 -17.76
CA LYS A 1021 -28.40 -50.69 -17.66
C LYS A 1021 -29.11 -50.59 -16.32
N VAL A 1022 -30.41 -50.86 -16.27
CA VAL A 1022 -31.15 -50.93 -15.00
C VAL A 1022 -31.56 -52.37 -14.74
N ARG A 1023 -31.31 -52.86 -13.54
CA ARG A 1023 -31.62 -54.23 -13.10
C ARG A 1023 -32.20 -54.22 -11.69
N GLU A 1024 -33.18 -55.08 -11.45
CA GLU A 1024 -33.72 -55.27 -10.11
C GLU A 1024 -32.98 -56.40 -9.36
N ILE A 1025 -32.76 -56.22 -8.07
CA ILE A 1025 -32.10 -57.18 -7.17
C ILE A 1025 -32.79 -57.23 -5.80
N ASP A 1026 -32.58 -58.33 -5.07
CA ASP A 1026 -33.18 -58.56 -3.75
C ASP A 1026 -32.75 -57.50 -2.71
N TYR A 1027 -31.45 -57.23 -2.54
CA TYR A 1027 -30.96 -56.12 -1.71
C TYR A 1027 -29.53 -55.69 -2.08
N ILE A 1028 -29.14 -54.48 -1.67
CA ILE A 1028 -27.79 -53.95 -1.85
C ILE A 1028 -27.18 -53.68 -0.47
N GLU A 1029 -26.00 -54.24 -0.23
CA GLU A 1029 -25.25 -53.98 1.00
C GLU A 1029 -24.15 -52.95 0.71
N THR A 1030 -24.23 -51.79 1.36
CA THR A 1030 -23.25 -50.72 1.21
C THR A 1030 -22.42 -50.61 2.48
N SER A 1031 -21.11 -50.76 2.31
CA SER A 1031 -20.11 -50.57 3.34
C SER A 1031 -19.52 -49.17 3.23
N TYR A 1032 -19.71 -48.37 4.26
CA TYR A 1032 -19.07 -47.07 4.44
C TYR A 1032 -17.83 -47.24 5.32
N THR A 1033 -16.68 -46.74 4.88
CA THR A 1033 -15.44 -46.71 5.67
C THR A 1033 -14.98 -45.28 5.89
N LEU A 1034 -14.85 -44.89 7.17
CA LEU A 1034 -14.27 -43.62 7.61
C LEU A 1034 -13.07 -43.93 8.51
N GLY A 1035 -11.86 -43.72 8.01
CA GLY A 1035 -10.63 -44.16 8.69
C GLY A 1035 -10.64 -45.66 8.96
N ASN A 1036 -10.61 -46.05 10.24
CA ASN A 1036 -10.64 -47.46 10.66
C ASN A 1036 -12.05 -47.99 10.96
N THR A 1037 -13.08 -47.13 10.90
CA THR A 1037 -14.46 -47.53 11.18
C THR A 1037 -15.18 -47.93 9.90
N LYS A 1038 -15.73 -49.16 9.89
CA LYS A 1038 -16.55 -49.70 8.80
C LYS A 1038 -17.98 -49.88 9.31
N LYS A 1039 -18.96 -49.28 8.64
CA LYS A 1039 -20.39 -49.46 8.92
C LYS A 1039 -21.09 -49.97 7.67
N THR A 1040 -21.86 -51.03 7.78
CA THR A 1040 -22.68 -51.56 6.69
C THR A 1040 -24.14 -51.15 6.86
N LYS A 1041 -24.77 -50.72 5.77
CA LYS A 1041 -26.22 -50.48 5.69
C LYS A 1041 -26.79 -51.15 4.46
N LYS A 1042 -28.05 -51.56 4.55
CA LYS A 1042 -28.82 -52.00 3.39
C LYS A 1042 -29.33 -50.76 2.67
N ASN A 1043 -28.94 -50.60 1.42
CA ASN A 1043 -29.39 -49.54 0.54
C ASN A 1043 -30.36 -50.11 -0.49
N ASN A 1044 -31.25 -49.24 -0.97
CA ASN A 1044 -32.26 -49.64 -1.94
C ASN A 1044 -31.76 -49.51 -3.38
N THR A 1045 -30.74 -48.70 -3.65
CA THR A 1045 -30.27 -48.40 -5.00
C THR A 1045 -28.75 -48.21 -5.02
N SER A 1046 -28.08 -48.57 -6.11
CA SER A 1046 -26.65 -48.26 -6.35
C SER A 1046 -26.27 -48.42 -7.82
N ILE A 1047 -25.32 -47.61 -8.30
CA ILE A 1047 -24.71 -47.79 -9.63
C ILE A 1047 -23.34 -48.46 -9.46
N LEU A 1048 -23.11 -49.56 -10.15
CA LEU A 1048 -21.87 -50.35 -10.08
C LEU A 1048 -21.32 -50.64 -11.48
N GLN A 1049 -20.03 -50.90 -11.55
CA GLN A 1049 -19.36 -51.33 -12.79
C GLN A 1049 -19.52 -52.83 -12.98
N ASP A 1050 -19.73 -53.28 -14.22
CA ASP A 1050 -19.88 -54.70 -14.55
C ASP A 1050 -18.50 -55.39 -14.62
N ASP A 1051 -18.38 -56.58 -14.04
CA ASP A 1051 -17.11 -57.29 -13.75
C ASP A 1051 -16.24 -57.68 -14.96
N ASN A 1052 -16.56 -57.30 -16.21
CA ASN A 1052 -15.77 -57.67 -17.40
C ASN A 1052 -15.75 -56.64 -18.54
N LYS A 1053 -16.21 -55.40 -18.32
CA LYS A 1053 -16.16 -54.32 -19.34
C LYS A 1053 -15.91 -52.96 -18.68
N ILE A 1054 -14.81 -52.30 -19.03
CA ILE A 1054 -14.42 -50.99 -18.48
C ILE A 1054 -15.53 -49.93 -18.65
N ASP A 1055 -16.32 -50.01 -19.73
CA ASP A 1055 -17.33 -49.01 -20.08
C ASP A 1055 -18.80 -49.40 -19.75
N SER A 1056 -19.05 -50.54 -19.09
CA SER A 1056 -20.43 -50.99 -18.78
C SER A 1056 -20.72 -50.81 -17.29
N ARG A 1057 -21.77 -50.04 -16.97
CA ARG A 1057 -22.27 -49.86 -15.60
C ARG A 1057 -23.74 -50.22 -15.52
N THR A 1058 -24.14 -50.76 -14.37
CA THR A 1058 -25.50 -51.18 -14.06
C THR A 1058 -26.01 -50.45 -12.82
N LEU A 1059 -27.17 -49.79 -12.96
CA LEU A 1059 -27.99 -49.28 -11.87
C LEU A 1059 -28.82 -50.44 -11.29
N TYR A 1060 -28.45 -50.87 -10.09
CA TYR A 1060 -29.20 -51.84 -9.32
C TYR A 1060 -30.29 -51.14 -8.49
N ILE A 1061 -31.52 -51.60 -8.63
CA ILE A 1061 -32.67 -51.16 -7.82
C ILE A 1061 -33.24 -52.35 -7.05
N THR A 1062 -33.77 -52.11 -5.87
CA THR A 1062 -34.61 -53.06 -5.11
C THR A 1062 -36.09 -52.74 -5.30
N SER A 1063 -36.96 -53.67 -4.87
CA SER A 1063 -38.42 -53.47 -4.87
C SER A 1063 -38.85 -52.20 -4.12
N ASN A 1064 -38.12 -51.82 -3.06
CA ASN A 1064 -38.38 -50.63 -2.23
C ASN A 1064 -37.70 -49.34 -2.72
N SER A 1065 -36.99 -49.36 -3.86
CA SER A 1065 -36.33 -48.16 -4.39
C SER A 1065 -37.33 -47.07 -4.74
N THR A 1066 -37.09 -45.87 -4.21
CA THR A 1066 -37.84 -44.67 -4.58
C THR A 1066 -37.18 -43.97 -5.78
N SER A 1067 -37.93 -43.09 -6.46
CA SER A 1067 -37.37 -42.24 -7.52
C SER A 1067 -36.23 -41.37 -6.99
N LEU A 1068 -36.37 -40.86 -5.76
CA LEU A 1068 -35.37 -40.02 -5.10
C LEU A 1068 -34.06 -40.78 -4.85
N ASP A 1069 -34.14 -42.07 -4.47
CA ASP A 1069 -32.95 -42.91 -4.30
C ASP A 1069 -32.20 -43.10 -5.63
N ILE A 1070 -32.94 -43.31 -6.71
CA ILE A 1070 -32.38 -43.42 -8.07
C ILE A 1070 -31.71 -42.10 -8.48
N SER A 1071 -32.39 -40.98 -8.25
CA SER A 1071 -31.89 -39.64 -8.60
C SER A 1071 -30.64 -39.25 -7.83
N LYS A 1072 -30.53 -39.61 -6.54
CA LYS A 1072 -29.30 -39.45 -5.75
C LYS A 1072 -28.11 -40.15 -6.42
N HIS A 1073 -28.28 -41.39 -6.85
CA HIS A 1073 -27.20 -42.16 -7.47
C HIS A 1073 -26.87 -41.70 -8.89
N ILE A 1074 -27.86 -41.24 -9.66
CA ILE A 1074 -27.63 -40.64 -10.99
C ILE A 1074 -26.86 -39.33 -10.83
N ALA A 1075 -27.36 -38.37 -10.04
CA ALA A 1075 -26.70 -37.09 -9.77
C ALA A 1075 -25.24 -37.28 -9.32
N LYS A 1076 -25.01 -38.25 -8.42
CA LYS A 1076 -23.67 -38.59 -7.92
C LYS A 1076 -22.67 -39.02 -9.00
N ASN A 1077 -23.14 -39.65 -10.07
CA ASN A 1077 -22.29 -40.17 -11.13
C ASN A 1077 -22.17 -39.22 -12.32
N ILE A 1078 -23.14 -38.33 -12.55
CA ILE A 1078 -23.13 -37.41 -13.70
C ILE A 1078 -22.58 -36.01 -13.38
N TYR A 1079 -22.69 -35.53 -12.14
CA TYR A 1079 -22.15 -34.22 -11.72
C TYR A 1079 -20.92 -34.34 -10.81
N LYS A 1080 -20.09 -33.29 -10.80
CA LYS A 1080 -18.98 -33.10 -9.87
C LYS A 1080 -19.43 -32.57 -8.51
N SER A 1081 -20.51 -31.77 -8.47
CA SER A 1081 -21.13 -31.28 -7.23
C SER A 1081 -22.33 -32.13 -6.82
N HIS A 1082 -22.38 -32.49 -5.53
CA HIS A 1082 -23.38 -33.41 -4.94
C HIS A 1082 -24.43 -32.68 -4.10
N GLU A 1083 -24.79 -31.46 -4.49
CA GLU A 1083 -25.76 -30.66 -3.74
C GLU A 1083 -27.18 -31.21 -3.87
N TRP A 1084 -28.00 -30.97 -2.84
CA TRP A 1084 -29.41 -31.36 -2.84
C TRP A 1084 -30.18 -30.78 -4.04
N LYS A 1085 -29.84 -29.57 -4.48
CA LYS A 1085 -30.38 -28.95 -5.70
C LYS A 1085 -30.26 -29.87 -6.91
N ASN A 1086 -29.09 -30.49 -7.11
CA ASN A 1086 -28.84 -31.36 -8.26
C ASN A 1086 -29.63 -32.67 -8.15
N ILE A 1087 -29.74 -33.23 -6.94
CA ILE A 1087 -30.52 -34.43 -6.66
C ILE A 1087 -32.01 -34.18 -6.94
N PHE A 1088 -32.55 -33.05 -6.49
CA PHE A 1088 -33.94 -32.68 -6.73
C PHE A 1088 -34.20 -32.43 -8.22
N ALA A 1089 -33.32 -31.74 -8.93
CA ALA A 1089 -33.45 -31.54 -10.38
C ALA A 1089 -33.53 -32.89 -11.14
N VAL A 1090 -32.63 -33.83 -10.82
CA VAL A 1090 -32.64 -35.18 -11.41
C VAL A 1090 -33.92 -35.94 -11.02
N ASN A 1091 -34.43 -35.78 -9.79
CA ASN A 1091 -35.70 -36.39 -9.39
C ASN A 1091 -36.88 -35.81 -10.16
N THR A 1092 -36.95 -34.49 -10.32
CA THR A 1092 -37.98 -33.85 -11.14
C THR A 1092 -37.96 -34.38 -12.58
N ILE A 1093 -36.78 -34.49 -13.19
CA ILE A 1093 -36.63 -35.06 -14.55
C ILE A 1093 -37.04 -36.54 -14.60
N LEU A 1094 -36.85 -37.30 -13.53
CA LEU A 1094 -37.21 -38.73 -13.48
C LEU A 1094 -38.72 -38.94 -13.26
N THR A 1095 -39.39 -38.07 -12.48
CA THR A 1095 -40.78 -38.28 -12.04
C THR A 1095 -41.83 -37.46 -12.78
N ALA A 1096 -41.51 -36.24 -13.20
CA ALA A 1096 -42.47 -35.34 -13.84
C ALA A 1096 -42.89 -35.86 -15.22
N SER A 1097 -44.07 -35.47 -15.73
CA SER A 1097 -44.42 -35.80 -17.11
C SER A 1097 -43.56 -34.99 -18.10
N LEU A 1098 -43.42 -35.44 -19.35
CA LEU A 1098 -42.70 -34.66 -20.37
C LEU A 1098 -43.36 -33.28 -20.60
N LEU A 1099 -44.68 -33.23 -20.39
CA LEU A 1099 -45.51 -32.05 -20.46
C LEU A 1099 -45.20 -31.05 -19.33
N ASP A 1100 -45.08 -31.52 -18.09
CA ASP A 1100 -44.69 -30.67 -16.95
C ASP A 1100 -43.25 -30.18 -17.09
N LEU A 1101 -42.34 -31.03 -17.57
CA LEU A 1101 -40.95 -30.64 -17.85
C LEU A 1101 -40.85 -29.55 -18.92
N LYS A 1102 -41.74 -29.58 -19.92
CA LYS A 1102 -41.85 -28.52 -20.93
C LYS A 1102 -42.26 -27.19 -20.31
N GLU A 1103 -43.23 -27.21 -19.40
CA GLU A 1103 -43.70 -26.02 -18.67
C GLU A 1103 -42.64 -25.48 -17.70
N MET A 1104 -41.82 -26.37 -17.12
CA MET A 1104 -40.63 -26.02 -16.34
C MET A 1104 -39.44 -25.55 -17.18
N GLY A 1105 -39.57 -25.49 -18.52
CA GLY A 1105 -38.56 -24.92 -19.42
C GLY A 1105 -37.52 -25.92 -19.97
N TYR A 1106 -37.68 -27.23 -19.77
CA TYR A 1106 -36.80 -28.25 -20.34
C TYR A 1106 -37.08 -28.49 -21.84
N PRO A 1107 -36.07 -28.77 -22.68
CA PRO A 1107 -36.18 -28.86 -24.13
C PRO A 1107 -36.65 -30.25 -24.55
N VAL A 1108 -37.87 -30.62 -24.18
CA VAL A 1108 -38.45 -31.95 -24.44
C VAL A 1108 -38.94 -32.15 -25.89
N ASN A 1109 -38.98 -31.10 -26.71
CA ASN A 1109 -39.53 -31.14 -28.08
C ASN A 1109 -38.82 -32.18 -28.98
N LEU A 1110 -37.50 -32.34 -28.82
CA LEU A 1110 -36.70 -33.33 -29.56
C LEU A 1110 -37.05 -34.77 -29.17
N ILE A 1111 -37.41 -35.00 -27.91
CA ILE A 1111 -37.84 -36.31 -27.39
C ILE A 1111 -39.26 -36.63 -27.89
N LEU A 1112 -40.18 -35.65 -27.82
CA LEU A 1112 -41.56 -35.80 -28.29
C LEU A 1112 -41.64 -36.08 -29.81
N GLN A 1113 -40.73 -35.51 -30.62
CA GLN A 1113 -40.63 -35.83 -32.05
C GLN A 1113 -40.19 -37.28 -32.29
N GLN A 1114 -39.25 -37.83 -31.49
CA GLN A 1114 -38.79 -39.21 -31.63
C GLN A 1114 -39.86 -40.26 -31.25
N VAL A 1115 -40.75 -39.93 -30.30
CA VAL A 1115 -41.87 -40.81 -29.92
C VAL A 1115 -42.95 -40.84 -31.00
N ASN A 1116 -43.21 -39.72 -31.68
CA ASN A 1116 -44.19 -39.64 -32.77
C ASN A 1116 -43.77 -40.38 -34.06
N PHE A 1117 -42.47 -40.64 -34.27
CA PHE A 1117 -41.98 -41.46 -35.37
C PHE A 1117 -42.00 -42.98 -35.10
N LYS A 1118 -42.26 -43.41 -33.85
CA LYS A 1118 -42.30 -44.82 -33.44
C LYS A 1118 -43.71 -45.36 -33.16
N ARG A 1119 -44.75 -44.56 -33.41
CA ARG A 1119 -46.15 -44.99 -33.34
C ARG A 1119 -46.72 -45.29 -34.72
#